data_AF-A0AAV5T033-F1
#
_entry.id   AF-A0AAV5T033-F1
#
_cell.length_a   1.000
_cell.length_b   1.000
_cell.length_c   1.000
_cell.angle_alpha   90.00
_cell.angle_beta   90.00
_cell.angle_gamma   90.00
#
_symmetry.space_group_name_H-M   'P 1'
#
loop_
_entity.id
_entity.type
_entity.pdbx_description
1 polymer ?
#
loop_
_entity_poly.entity_id
_entity_poly.type
_entity_poly.pdbx_seq_one_letter_code
_entity_poly.pdbx_strand_id
1 'polypeptide(L)'
;VGTNWSTVLSQANLMFRDPSVYNAAMEKAPAPEGAGPEEEEKPYEKDQVLDVRSHFYNCLLARVNEAWEQGAISARTAHVIIRIIEHGLDEGGLELADFTEHLNSIDASPMMIKLSSALRHISFSLFSITFFGCFLLPSSKKPQNEKKSEIQCDQSQEKWFLFVACLSVAHSYAVFLLYITGGNHDYIQSILFISLLYSFFNIAEKALYIYHITSHMPSPPPPKKTNEDESAYVKRVDAVENQRRKFKCERIVLAGFIPTHLAMIACDLVLLSNKHCSATRFSPTQLTGDCYIALVILISICLLSTLFRLFRGFFIGLITLSETMNNYVESRERVRLSVLHYLLHMSASCKISRELFPAQAYITVRQEQKRFVKSVDALLRLELKKDVGFGDYIPAIKTRQAIRMIGTDLIKELNRLKEDGVLKEDSVWPHLMLTLRGRAERVIRVPQLSVRDWLHTVPWVKQICNNENRKQLVKMLDKSMQRPDGTANLTTINPHALIFTKGKGLFFVWEGVCKVREWVLGRSMNDPNPTGWSHHSYIQQGQIIGERNLLLAGRCSTDKFHVKWPRIRYEAVTRMKGIWVPEDVIRRMISMREFASIRSYLADRLQTLWMKTEIKHLERQFDEMDYDSFHALFQTHGQVITKEQTIKVDDNRVAIIGIWTRIVRVSKESALFTRNFHVLGPAEVVVRPVDEHTTGMVVLRRYTPSTKRKEAIESEKSVISISIATHEDKKVENN
;
A
#
# COMPACT_ATOMS: atom_id res chain seq x y z
N VAL A 1 -20.88 -17.73 -3.26
CA VAL A 1 -21.98 -17.83 -4.24
C VAL A 1 -21.35 -17.82 -5.62
N GLY A 2 -21.51 -18.92 -6.36
CA GLY A 2 -20.76 -19.25 -7.56
C GLY A 2 -21.13 -18.36 -8.74
N THR A 3 -20.11 -17.79 -9.38
CA THR A 3 -20.18 -17.38 -10.78
C THR A 3 -19.11 -18.21 -11.49
N ASN A 4 -19.54 -18.97 -12.50
CA ASN A 4 -18.72 -19.94 -13.20
C ASN A 4 -17.52 -19.20 -13.84
N TRP A 5 -16.30 -19.66 -13.58
CA TRP A 5 -15.05 -19.07 -14.08
C TRP A 5 -15.08 -18.86 -15.61
N SER A 6 -15.70 -19.81 -16.31
CA SER A 6 -15.93 -19.77 -17.76
C SER A 6 -16.82 -18.61 -18.21
N THR A 7 -17.83 -18.22 -17.44
CA THR A 7 -18.79 -17.17 -17.79
C THR A 7 -18.17 -15.77 -17.66
N VAL A 8 -17.31 -15.56 -16.67
CA VAL A 8 -16.60 -14.27 -16.50
C VAL A 8 -15.54 -14.11 -17.60
N LEU A 9 -14.81 -15.18 -17.92
CA LEU A 9 -13.84 -15.20 -19.02
C LEU A 9 -14.52 -15.02 -20.38
N SER A 10 -15.69 -15.64 -20.60
CA SER A 10 -16.44 -15.46 -21.85
C SER A 10 -17.03 -14.07 -21.98
N GLN A 11 -17.53 -13.46 -20.90
CA GLN A 11 -18.03 -12.08 -20.89
C GLN A 11 -16.90 -11.07 -21.13
N ALA A 12 -15.73 -11.29 -20.54
CA ALA A 12 -14.54 -10.49 -20.83
C ALA A 12 -14.20 -10.58 -22.33
N ASN A 13 -14.05 -11.79 -22.87
CA ASN A 13 -13.71 -12.03 -24.27
C ASN A 13 -14.76 -11.47 -25.27
N LEU A 14 -16.06 -11.57 -24.95
CA LEU A 14 -17.14 -10.96 -25.74
C LEU A 14 -17.05 -9.43 -25.75
N MET A 15 -16.74 -8.81 -24.62
CA MET A 15 -16.54 -7.36 -24.52
C MET A 15 -15.22 -6.87 -25.15
N PHE A 16 -14.34 -7.76 -25.61
CA PHE A 16 -13.09 -7.43 -26.32
C PHE A 16 -13.18 -7.68 -27.83
N ARG A 17 -14.08 -8.54 -28.29
CA ARG A 17 -14.22 -8.91 -29.72
C ARG A 17 -15.05 -7.96 -30.56
N ASP A 18 -15.92 -7.14 -29.96
CA ASP A 18 -16.84 -6.28 -30.72
C ASP A 18 -16.67 -4.78 -30.40
N PRO A 19 -15.91 -4.02 -31.23
CA PRO A 19 -15.76 -2.58 -31.10
C PRO A 19 -17.07 -1.80 -31.33
N SER A 20 -18.05 -2.40 -32.02
CA SER A 20 -19.27 -1.73 -32.46
C SER A 20 -20.24 -1.39 -31.32
N VAL A 21 -20.13 -2.10 -30.19
CA VAL A 21 -20.95 -1.89 -28.97
C VAL A 21 -20.75 -0.48 -28.36
N TYR A 22 -19.70 0.25 -28.76
CA TYR A 22 -19.42 1.61 -28.29
C TYR A 22 -19.27 2.69 -29.38
N ASN A 23 -19.31 2.34 -30.67
CA ASN A 23 -19.17 3.32 -31.75
C ASN A 23 -20.36 4.30 -31.85
N ALA A 24 -21.50 3.98 -31.25
CA ALA A 24 -22.72 4.80 -31.33
C ALA A 24 -22.67 6.13 -30.52
N ALA A 25 -21.62 6.39 -29.72
CA ALA A 25 -21.52 7.59 -28.89
C ALA A 25 -20.39 8.56 -29.30
N MET A 26 -19.68 8.28 -30.40
CA MET A 26 -18.59 9.12 -30.94
C MET A 26 -19.02 9.88 -32.22
N GLU A 27 -20.26 10.35 -32.32
CA GLU A 27 -20.60 11.35 -33.32
C GLU A 27 -20.23 12.76 -32.83
N LYS A 28 -19.19 13.30 -33.48
CA LYS A 28 -18.79 14.72 -33.60
C LYS A 28 -18.94 15.57 -32.33
N ALA A 29 -17.84 15.67 -31.56
CA ALA A 29 -17.61 16.86 -30.76
C ALA A 29 -17.51 18.08 -31.71
N PRO A 30 -18.27 19.17 -31.50
CA PRO A 30 -18.09 20.38 -32.30
C PRO A 30 -16.71 20.98 -32.01
N ALA A 31 -16.01 21.36 -33.07
CA ALA A 31 -14.70 22.00 -33.02
C ALA A 31 -14.75 23.30 -32.19
N PRO A 32 -13.63 23.69 -31.53
CA PRO A 32 -13.52 25.01 -30.91
C PRO A 32 -13.55 26.08 -32.01
N GLU A 33 -14.52 27.01 -31.95
CA GLU A 33 -14.63 28.11 -32.90
C GLU A 33 -13.39 29.01 -32.81
N GLY A 34 -12.58 28.99 -33.86
CA GLY A 34 -11.35 29.78 -34.00
C GLY A 34 -10.29 29.14 -34.92
N ALA A 35 -10.37 27.84 -35.19
CA ALA A 35 -9.57 27.22 -36.24
C ALA A 35 -10.21 27.51 -37.61
N GLY A 36 -9.41 27.96 -38.59
CA GLY A 36 -9.81 28.00 -40.00
C GLY A 36 -10.27 26.63 -40.48
N PRO A 37 -10.73 26.47 -41.74
CA PRO A 37 -11.27 25.20 -42.22
C PRO A 37 -10.28 24.06 -41.96
N GLU A 38 -10.55 23.25 -40.93
CA GLU A 38 -9.79 22.05 -40.62
C GLU A 38 -10.01 21.12 -41.80
N GLU A 39 -8.94 20.88 -42.57
CA GLU A 39 -8.86 19.73 -43.47
C GLU A 39 -9.33 18.52 -42.67
N GLU A 40 -10.30 17.75 -43.20
CA GLU A 40 -10.72 16.50 -42.58
C GLU A 40 -9.48 15.60 -42.42
N GLU A 41 -8.89 15.57 -41.22
CA GLU A 41 -7.70 14.78 -40.92
C GLU A 41 -8.03 13.31 -41.22
N LYS A 42 -7.36 12.75 -42.22
CA LYS A 42 -7.53 11.36 -42.60
C LYS A 42 -7.20 10.44 -41.41
N PRO A 43 -7.95 9.34 -41.21
CA PRO A 43 -7.61 8.35 -40.20
C PRO A 43 -6.17 7.88 -40.38
N TYR A 44 -5.43 7.75 -39.28
CA TYR A 44 -4.07 7.20 -39.33
C TYR A 44 -4.04 5.85 -40.03
N GLU A 45 -3.04 5.69 -40.89
CA GLU A 45 -2.69 4.40 -41.46
C GLU A 45 -2.15 3.47 -40.36
N LYS A 46 -2.15 2.17 -40.63
CA LYS A 46 -1.83 1.13 -39.62
C LYS A 46 -0.45 1.36 -38.98
N ASP A 47 0.51 1.85 -39.75
CA ASP A 47 1.88 2.11 -39.29
C ASP A 47 1.96 3.36 -38.39
N GLN A 48 1.15 4.37 -38.65
CA GLN A 48 1.03 5.57 -37.81
C GLN A 48 0.31 5.27 -36.49
N VAL A 49 -0.66 4.35 -36.50
CA VAL A 49 -1.31 3.84 -35.28
C VAL A 49 -0.32 3.07 -34.40
N LEU A 50 0.55 2.27 -35.00
CA LEU A 50 1.60 1.53 -34.29
C LEU A 50 2.61 2.49 -33.65
N ASP A 51 3.09 3.48 -34.40
CA ASP A 51 4.06 4.47 -33.90
C ASP A 51 3.51 5.27 -32.70
N VAL A 52 2.25 5.70 -32.78
CA VAL A 52 1.55 6.40 -31.68
C VAL A 52 1.41 5.52 -30.43
N ARG A 53 1.17 4.21 -30.58
CA ARG A 53 1.11 3.27 -29.45
C ARG A 53 2.50 3.03 -28.84
N SER A 54 3.53 2.90 -29.66
CA SER A 54 4.91 2.76 -29.17
C SER A 54 5.35 3.98 -28.36
N HIS A 55 4.95 5.18 -28.76
CA HIS A 55 5.16 6.40 -27.96
C HIS A 55 4.43 6.34 -26.61
N PHE A 56 3.19 5.86 -26.58
CA PHE A 56 2.45 5.66 -25.33
C PHE A 56 3.16 4.65 -24.40
N TYR A 57 3.63 3.51 -24.92
CA TYR A 57 4.37 2.51 -24.14
C TYR A 57 5.71 3.04 -23.63
N ASN A 58 6.43 3.83 -24.43
CA ASN A 58 7.64 4.54 -23.99
C ASN A 58 7.38 5.47 -22.80
N CYS A 59 6.27 6.22 -22.80
CA CYS A 59 5.88 7.06 -21.67
C CYS A 59 5.61 6.22 -20.41
N LEU A 60 5.01 5.04 -20.54
CA LEU A 60 4.78 4.13 -19.42
C LEU A 60 6.11 3.56 -18.90
N LEU A 61 7.04 3.15 -19.76
CA LEU A 61 8.37 2.67 -19.37
C LEU A 61 9.15 3.71 -18.57
N ALA A 62 9.18 4.95 -19.05
CA ALA A 62 9.86 6.05 -18.36
C ALA A 62 9.33 6.24 -16.93
N ARG A 63 8.01 6.16 -16.75
CA ARG A 63 7.37 6.27 -15.43
C ARG A 63 7.64 5.08 -14.51
N VAL A 64 7.75 3.88 -15.07
CA VAL A 64 8.11 2.68 -14.30
C VAL A 64 9.54 2.80 -13.80
N ASN A 65 10.46 3.24 -14.65
CA ASN A 65 11.85 3.50 -14.29
C ASN A 65 11.94 4.58 -13.21
N GLU A 66 11.27 5.71 -13.39
CA GLU A 66 11.23 6.79 -12.40
C GLU A 66 10.68 6.28 -11.05
N ALA A 67 9.58 5.54 -11.06
CA ALA A 67 8.98 5.00 -9.85
C ALA A 67 9.87 3.93 -9.18
N TRP A 68 10.66 3.19 -9.95
CA TRP A 68 11.63 2.24 -9.41
C TRP A 68 12.81 2.97 -8.76
N GLU A 69 13.35 3.99 -9.41
CA GLU A 69 14.43 4.86 -8.89
C GLU A 69 14.00 5.58 -7.60
N GLN A 70 12.76 6.07 -7.56
CA GLN A 70 12.15 6.69 -6.36
C GLN A 70 11.76 5.67 -5.28
N GLY A 71 11.92 4.38 -5.55
CA GLY A 71 11.58 3.30 -4.61
C GLY A 71 10.08 3.04 -4.45
N ALA A 72 9.20 3.64 -5.25
CA ALA A 72 7.76 3.39 -5.21
C ALA A 72 7.41 1.93 -5.54
N ILE A 73 8.21 1.24 -6.37
CA ILE A 73 8.04 -0.18 -6.69
C ILE A 73 9.31 -1.00 -6.40
N SER A 74 9.15 -2.31 -6.20
CA SER A 74 10.28 -3.21 -5.97
C SER A 74 10.95 -3.58 -7.30
N ALA A 75 12.23 -3.94 -7.29
CA ALA A 75 12.94 -4.37 -8.50
C ALA A 75 12.25 -5.55 -9.20
N ARG A 76 11.74 -6.54 -8.43
CA ARG A 76 10.99 -7.67 -9.00
C ARG A 76 9.66 -7.24 -9.63
N THR A 77 8.97 -6.27 -9.02
CA THR A 77 7.73 -5.71 -9.57
C THR A 77 8.03 -4.92 -10.85
N ALA A 78 9.03 -4.03 -10.80
CA ALA A 78 9.46 -3.22 -11.93
C ALA A 78 9.85 -4.08 -13.13
N HIS A 79 10.67 -5.10 -12.92
CA HIS A 79 11.11 -6.01 -13.98
C HIS A 79 9.94 -6.71 -14.70
N VAL A 80 8.91 -7.15 -13.98
CA VAL A 80 7.74 -7.77 -14.62
C VAL A 80 6.91 -6.74 -15.39
N ILE A 81 6.74 -5.54 -14.84
CA ILE A 81 6.03 -4.45 -15.51
C ILE A 81 6.75 -4.02 -16.78
N ILE A 82 8.08 -3.87 -16.71
CA ILE A 82 8.93 -3.50 -17.84
C ILE A 82 8.76 -4.54 -18.95
N ARG A 83 8.88 -5.84 -18.66
CA ARG A 83 8.64 -6.90 -19.65
C ARG A 83 7.26 -6.85 -20.30
N ILE A 84 6.21 -6.59 -19.53
CA ILE A 84 4.86 -6.45 -20.06
C ILE A 84 4.78 -5.26 -21.02
N ILE A 85 5.39 -4.13 -20.67
CA ILE A 85 5.32 -2.92 -21.50
C ILE A 85 6.23 -3.02 -22.72
N GLU A 86 7.42 -3.61 -22.58
CA GLU A 86 8.35 -3.92 -23.70
C GLU A 86 7.67 -4.82 -24.72
N HIS A 87 6.98 -5.88 -24.27
CA HIS A 87 6.19 -6.74 -25.17
C HIS A 87 5.11 -5.94 -25.93
N GLY A 88 4.46 -4.99 -25.27
CA GLY A 88 3.49 -4.10 -25.92
C GLY A 88 4.12 -3.14 -26.94
N LEU A 89 5.39 -2.81 -26.75
CA LEU A 89 6.18 -1.96 -27.63
C LEU A 89 6.65 -2.73 -28.86
N ASP A 90 7.04 -4.00 -28.69
CA ASP A 90 7.45 -4.91 -29.76
C ASP A 90 6.26 -5.36 -30.62
N GLU A 91 5.12 -5.69 -30.00
CA GLU A 91 3.91 -6.18 -30.69
C GLU A 91 2.95 -5.05 -31.14
N GLY A 92 3.19 -3.81 -30.72
CA GLY A 92 2.36 -2.65 -31.09
C GLY A 92 0.96 -2.62 -30.44
N GLY A 93 0.80 -3.32 -29.33
CA GLY A 93 -0.43 -3.43 -28.55
C GLY A 93 -0.36 -4.53 -27.50
N LEU A 94 -1.24 -4.49 -26.50
CA LEU A 94 -1.34 -5.52 -25.46
C LEU A 94 -2.74 -6.12 -25.38
N GLU A 95 -2.81 -7.44 -25.43
CA GLU A 95 -3.99 -8.23 -25.16
C GLU A 95 -4.00 -8.83 -23.74
N LEU A 96 -5.17 -9.29 -23.30
CA LEU A 96 -5.32 -9.91 -21.98
C LEU A 96 -4.43 -11.17 -21.80
N ALA A 97 -4.16 -11.88 -22.89
CA ALA A 97 -3.30 -13.06 -22.91
C ALA A 97 -1.86 -12.70 -22.53
N ASP A 98 -1.32 -11.61 -23.08
CA ASP A 98 0.06 -11.16 -22.84
C ASP A 98 0.30 -10.83 -21.37
N PHE A 99 -0.64 -10.09 -20.76
CA PHE A 99 -0.58 -9.84 -19.31
C PHE A 99 -0.59 -11.14 -18.51
N THR A 100 -1.40 -12.12 -18.92
CA THR A 100 -1.52 -13.39 -18.21
C THR A 100 -0.23 -14.21 -18.34
N GLU A 101 0.36 -14.27 -19.52
CA GLU A 101 1.62 -14.95 -19.79
C GLU A 101 2.76 -14.39 -18.95
N HIS A 102 2.97 -13.07 -18.98
CA HIS A 102 4.03 -12.44 -18.20
C HIS A 102 3.78 -12.50 -16.69
N LEU A 103 2.52 -12.46 -16.24
CA LEU A 103 2.21 -12.70 -14.82
C LEU A 103 2.49 -14.15 -14.41
N ASN A 104 2.27 -15.12 -15.31
CA ASN A 104 2.58 -16.54 -15.05
C ASN A 104 4.09 -16.80 -14.99
N SER A 105 4.93 -15.93 -15.58
CA SER A 105 6.39 -15.98 -15.37
C SER A 105 6.81 -15.76 -13.90
N ILE A 106 5.92 -15.21 -13.07
CA ILE A 106 6.11 -15.06 -11.62
C ILE A 106 5.79 -16.36 -10.87
N ASP A 107 5.02 -17.27 -11.47
CA ASP A 107 4.57 -18.48 -10.80
C ASP A 107 5.71 -19.50 -10.65
N ALA A 108 5.81 -20.05 -9.43
CA ALA A 108 6.72 -21.15 -9.16
C ALA A 108 6.23 -22.42 -9.89
N SER A 109 7.15 -23.19 -10.48
CA SER A 109 6.81 -24.46 -11.10
C SER A 109 6.12 -25.39 -10.09
N PRO A 110 5.22 -26.29 -10.53
CA PRO A 110 4.56 -27.26 -9.65
C PRO A 110 5.57 -28.09 -8.83
N MET A 111 6.74 -28.34 -9.40
CA MET A 111 7.86 -29.02 -8.74
C MET A 111 8.41 -28.18 -7.57
N MET A 112 8.61 -26.88 -7.76
CA MET A 112 9.08 -25.97 -6.70
C MET A 112 8.09 -25.87 -5.54
N ILE A 113 6.78 -25.86 -5.83
CA ILE A 113 5.73 -25.85 -4.79
C ILE A 113 5.75 -27.14 -3.98
N LYS A 114 5.82 -28.30 -4.65
CA LYS A 114 5.94 -29.61 -3.99
C LYS A 114 7.21 -29.71 -3.15
N LEU A 115 8.34 -29.24 -3.68
CA LEU A 115 9.62 -29.23 -2.98
C LEU A 115 9.58 -28.31 -1.74
N SER A 116 8.97 -27.14 -1.86
CA SER A 116 8.79 -26.20 -0.73
C SER A 116 7.94 -26.82 0.39
N SER A 117 6.86 -27.50 0.02
CA SER A 117 5.99 -28.22 0.97
C SER A 117 6.73 -29.38 1.65
N ALA A 118 7.47 -30.19 0.87
CA ALA A 118 8.27 -31.28 1.41
C ALA A 118 9.35 -30.78 2.38
N LEU A 119 10.10 -29.74 2.00
CA LEU A 119 11.12 -29.12 2.86
C LEU A 119 10.53 -28.54 4.14
N ARG A 120 9.32 -27.97 4.08
CA ARG A 120 8.60 -27.49 5.27
C ARG A 120 8.22 -28.64 6.21
N HIS A 121 7.79 -29.78 5.67
CA HIS A 121 7.51 -30.96 6.49
C HIS A 121 8.77 -31.56 7.11
N ILE A 122 9.86 -31.64 6.34
CA ILE A 122 11.15 -32.15 6.81
C ILE A 122 11.70 -31.26 7.92
N SER A 123 11.73 -29.93 7.71
CA SER A 123 12.19 -28.97 8.73
C SER A 123 11.35 -29.01 10.00
N PHE A 124 10.02 -29.10 9.89
CA PHE A 124 9.13 -29.23 11.05
C PHE A 124 9.38 -30.54 11.82
N SER A 125 9.54 -31.66 11.12
CA SER A 125 9.79 -32.97 11.72
C SER A 125 11.15 -33.01 12.43
N LEU A 126 12.18 -32.44 11.81
CA LEU A 126 13.51 -32.31 12.41
C LEU A 126 13.49 -31.41 13.66
N PHE A 127 12.67 -30.36 13.67
CA PHE A 127 12.52 -29.46 14.82
C PHE A 127 11.76 -30.08 16.00
N SER A 128 10.88 -31.08 15.73
CA SER A 128 10.21 -31.84 16.79
C SER A 128 11.19 -32.67 17.62
N ILE A 129 12.41 -32.91 17.13
CA ILE A 129 13.44 -33.69 17.82
C ILE A 129 14.30 -32.74 18.66
N THR A 130 14.23 -32.90 19.99
CA THR A 130 14.86 -32.01 20.97
C THR A 130 16.38 -31.89 20.81
N PHE A 131 17.04 -32.97 20.35
CA PHE A 131 18.48 -33.02 20.09
C PHE A 131 18.92 -32.05 18.98
N PHE A 132 18.20 -32.00 17.85
CA PHE A 132 18.52 -31.09 16.73
C PHE A 132 18.19 -29.64 17.06
N GLY A 133 17.16 -29.41 17.89
CA GLY A 133 16.80 -28.08 18.37
C GLY A 133 17.85 -27.38 19.23
N CYS A 134 18.87 -28.10 19.72
CA CYS A 134 20.01 -27.55 20.48
C CYS A 134 21.16 -27.05 19.59
N PHE A 135 21.23 -27.45 18.31
CA PHE A 135 22.30 -27.05 17.38
C PHE A 135 21.95 -25.83 16.52
N LEU A 136 20.71 -25.36 16.60
CA LEU A 136 20.21 -24.19 15.87
C LEU A 136 20.30 -22.94 16.74
N LEU A 137 20.68 -21.80 16.15
CA LEU A 137 20.73 -20.51 16.86
C LEU A 137 19.37 -20.17 17.52
N PRO A 138 19.35 -19.40 18.62
CA PRO A 138 18.12 -18.91 19.27
C PRO A 138 17.15 -18.12 18.36
N SER A 139 17.58 -17.80 17.15
CA SER A 139 16.85 -16.98 16.17
C SER A 139 15.78 -17.76 15.39
N SER A 140 15.83 -19.11 15.34
CA SER A 140 14.78 -19.87 14.64
C SER A 140 13.50 -19.90 15.47
N LYS A 141 12.59 -19.02 15.06
CA LYS A 141 11.24 -18.79 15.58
C LYS A 141 10.61 -20.06 16.18
N LYS A 142 10.06 -19.95 17.40
CA LYS A 142 8.87 -20.75 17.72
C LYS A 142 7.80 -20.37 16.69
N PRO A 143 6.98 -21.32 16.19
CA PRO A 143 5.73 -20.98 15.53
C PRO A 143 4.83 -20.30 16.57
N GLN A 144 4.96 -18.98 16.72
CA GLN A 144 3.98 -18.20 17.46
C GLN A 144 2.72 -18.17 16.60
N ASN A 145 1.76 -19.01 16.96
CA ASN A 145 0.35 -18.79 16.66
C ASN A 145 -0.10 -17.50 17.38
N GLU A 146 0.31 -16.34 16.88
CA GLU A 146 -0.23 -15.07 17.33
C GLU A 146 -0.01 -13.99 16.27
N LYS A 147 -1.08 -13.22 16.02
CA LYS A 147 -1.23 -12.17 15.02
C LYS A 147 -0.28 -10.98 15.26
N LYS A 148 1.03 -11.19 15.23
CA LYS A 148 2.05 -10.13 15.27
C LYS A 148 2.73 -10.03 13.91
N SER A 149 3.20 -8.83 13.58
CA SER A 149 3.95 -8.53 12.36
C SER A 149 5.08 -9.54 12.17
N GLU A 150 4.99 -10.36 11.15
CA GLU A 150 6.04 -11.31 10.84
C GLU A 150 7.13 -10.60 10.04
N ILE A 151 8.20 -10.23 10.74
CA ILE A 151 9.43 -9.71 10.16
C ILE A 151 10.36 -10.92 9.96
N GLN A 152 10.92 -11.07 8.76
CA GLN A 152 11.98 -12.03 8.52
C GLN A 152 13.24 -11.62 9.29
N CYS A 153 13.83 -12.52 10.08
CA CYS A 153 14.97 -12.21 10.93
C CYS A 153 16.24 -11.93 10.10
N ASP A 154 17.20 -11.21 10.65
CA ASP A 154 18.51 -11.01 10.01
C ASP A 154 19.39 -12.22 10.28
N GLN A 155 19.86 -12.88 9.22
CA GLN A 155 20.62 -14.13 9.28
C GLN A 155 22.13 -13.91 9.05
N SER A 156 22.65 -12.72 9.36
CA SER A 156 24.08 -12.40 9.25
C SER A 156 24.96 -13.41 10.00
N GLN A 157 24.50 -13.89 11.16
CA GLN A 157 25.17 -14.92 11.94
C GLN A 157 25.18 -16.30 11.27
N GLU A 158 24.12 -16.67 10.56
CA GLU A 158 24.02 -17.94 9.82
C GLU A 158 24.92 -17.93 8.58
N LYS A 159 25.01 -16.78 7.88
CA LYS A 159 25.94 -16.57 6.75
C LYS A 159 27.40 -16.61 7.21
N TRP A 160 27.70 -15.96 8.33
CA TRP A 160 29.03 -16.01 8.94
C TRP A 160 29.41 -17.45 9.34
N PHE A 161 28.47 -18.19 9.92
CA PHE A 161 28.68 -19.60 10.24
C PHE A 161 29.00 -20.45 9.00
N LEU A 162 28.29 -20.23 7.89
CA LEU A 162 28.51 -20.95 6.64
C LEU A 162 29.90 -20.63 6.04
N PHE A 163 30.32 -19.36 6.07
CA PHE A 163 31.66 -18.94 5.66
C PHE A 163 32.76 -19.63 6.49
N VAL A 164 32.57 -19.65 7.81
CA VAL A 164 33.47 -20.30 8.76
C VAL A 164 33.51 -21.83 8.59
N ALA A 165 32.41 -22.45 8.13
CA ALA A 165 32.36 -23.86 7.76
C ALA A 165 33.17 -24.14 6.47
N CYS A 166 33.05 -23.29 5.44
CA CYS A 166 33.88 -23.40 4.24
C CYS A 166 35.38 -23.28 4.54
N LEU A 167 35.77 -22.33 5.42
CA LEU A 167 37.15 -22.19 5.88
C LEU A 167 37.63 -23.44 6.63
N SER A 168 36.76 -24.10 7.42
CA SER A 168 37.12 -25.35 8.12
C SER A 168 37.43 -26.51 7.17
N VAL A 169 36.68 -26.60 6.07
CA VAL A 169 36.91 -27.61 5.01
C VAL A 169 38.25 -27.36 4.32
N ALA A 170 38.52 -26.11 3.92
CA ALA A 170 39.77 -25.74 3.29
C ALA A 170 40.98 -25.98 4.20
N HIS A 171 40.87 -25.64 5.50
CA HIS A 171 41.91 -25.88 6.50
C HIS A 171 42.14 -27.38 6.72
N SER A 172 41.07 -28.18 6.86
CA SER A 172 41.19 -29.63 7.04
C SER A 172 41.82 -30.31 5.83
N TYR A 173 41.48 -29.85 4.62
CA TYR A 173 42.11 -30.31 3.39
C TYR A 173 43.60 -29.97 3.34
N ALA A 174 43.99 -28.75 3.73
CA ALA A 174 45.40 -28.35 3.78
C ALA A 174 46.22 -29.17 4.80
N VAL A 175 45.67 -29.42 5.99
CA VAL A 175 46.33 -30.26 7.02
C VAL A 175 46.40 -31.73 6.57
N PHE A 176 45.39 -32.22 5.86
CA PHE A 176 45.39 -33.57 5.28
C PHE A 176 46.40 -33.73 4.14
N LEU A 177 46.54 -32.72 3.28
CA LEU A 177 47.60 -32.70 2.27
C LEU A 177 48.99 -32.73 2.91
N LEU A 178 49.20 -31.96 3.98
CA LEU A 178 50.44 -31.96 4.75
C LEU A 178 50.80 -33.36 5.29
N TYR A 179 49.80 -34.19 5.60
CA TYR A 179 49.99 -35.58 6.01
C TYR A 179 50.37 -36.51 4.86
N ILE A 180 49.71 -36.40 3.71
CA ILE A 180 49.90 -37.34 2.59
C ILE A 180 51.19 -37.05 1.82
N THR A 181 51.39 -35.82 1.38
CA THR A 181 52.41 -35.53 0.36
C THR A 181 53.77 -35.22 0.97
N GLY A 182 53.83 -34.87 2.26
CA GLY A 182 54.94 -34.09 2.78
C GLY A 182 55.10 -32.78 2.00
N GLY A 183 56.14 -32.01 2.32
CA GLY A 183 56.38 -30.73 1.65
C GLY A 183 57.73 -30.13 2.03
N ASN A 184 58.08 -29.05 1.34
CA ASN A 184 59.22 -28.22 1.72
C ASN A 184 58.97 -27.56 3.07
N HIS A 185 60.03 -27.31 3.82
CA HIS A 185 59.99 -26.68 5.13
C HIS A 185 59.11 -25.41 5.16
N ASP A 186 59.21 -24.55 4.15
CA ASP A 186 58.45 -23.30 4.06
C ASP A 186 56.95 -23.52 3.85
N TYR A 187 56.59 -24.58 3.13
CA TYR A 187 55.19 -24.95 2.89
C TYR A 187 54.55 -25.53 4.17
N ILE A 188 55.29 -26.36 4.90
CA ILE A 188 54.88 -26.93 6.19
C ILE A 188 54.67 -25.80 7.21
N GLN A 189 55.61 -24.87 7.31
CA GLN A 189 55.50 -23.72 8.22
C GLN A 189 54.30 -22.82 7.87
N SER A 190 54.06 -22.57 6.58
CA SER A 190 52.93 -21.75 6.13
C SER A 190 51.58 -22.37 6.52
N ILE A 191 51.40 -23.69 6.33
CA ILE A 191 50.16 -24.38 6.71
C ILE A 191 49.96 -24.39 8.24
N LEU A 192 51.02 -24.64 9.01
CA LEU A 192 50.95 -24.62 10.48
C LEU A 192 50.66 -23.22 11.03
N PHE A 193 51.21 -22.17 10.41
CA PHE A 193 50.90 -20.80 10.76
C PHE A 193 49.44 -20.43 10.46
N ILE A 194 48.92 -20.87 9.31
CA ILE A 194 47.50 -20.73 8.96
C ILE A 194 46.61 -21.50 9.96
N SER A 195 47.06 -22.67 10.43
CA SER A 195 46.37 -23.48 11.46
C SER A 195 46.30 -22.76 12.81
N LEU A 196 47.39 -22.13 13.23
CA LEU A 196 47.46 -21.30 14.43
C LEU A 196 46.51 -20.10 14.35
N LEU A 197 46.55 -19.36 13.24
CA LEU A 197 45.65 -18.23 12.99
C LEU A 197 44.19 -18.67 13.01
N TYR A 198 43.88 -19.77 12.32
CA TYR A 198 42.54 -20.35 12.29
C TYR A 198 42.06 -20.70 13.71
N SER A 199 42.90 -21.37 14.51
CA SER A 199 42.56 -21.73 15.89
C SER A 199 42.35 -20.50 16.78
N PHE A 200 43.19 -19.47 16.65
CA PHE A 200 43.04 -18.21 17.37
C PHE A 200 41.71 -17.50 17.05
N PHE A 201 41.38 -17.33 15.77
CA PHE A 201 40.13 -16.68 15.36
C PHE A 201 38.90 -17.44 15.85
N ASN A 202 38.93 -18.78 15.83
CA ASN A 202 37.83 -19.59 16.34
C ASN A 202 37.66 -19.46 17.87
N ILE A 203 38.76 -19.44 18.64
CA ILE A 203 38.71 -19.21 20.09
C ILE A 203 38.12 -17.82 20.39
N ALA A 204 38.61 -16.78 19.71
CA ALA A 204 38.13 -15.41 19.88
C ALA A 204 36.63 -15.29 19.55
N GLU A 205 36.20 -15.89 18.42
CA GLU A 205 34.79 -15.95 18.04
C GLU A 205 33.94 -16.65 19.11
N LYS A 206 34.36 -17.82 19.60
CA LYS A 206 33.58 -18.57 20.61
C LYS A 206 33.54 -17.84 21.95
N ALA A 207 34.62 -17.19 22.35
CA ALA A 207 34.67 -16.39 23.57
C ALA A 207 33.71 -15.19 23.49
N LEU A 208 33.73 -14.45 22.38
CA LEU A 208 32.81 -13.33 22.13
C LEU A 208 31.35 -13.80 22.10
N TYR A 209 31.07 -14.95 21.50
CA TYR A 209 29.73 -15.50 21.42
C TYR A 209 29.22 -16.00 22.79
N ILE A 210 30.08 -16.61 23.62
CA ILE A 210 29.75 -16.96 25.02
C ILE A 210 29.47 -15.70 25.84
N TYR A 211 30.27 -14.64 25.67
CA TYR A 211 30.03 -13.35 26.32
C TYR A 211 28.66 -12.78 25.92
N HIS A 212 28.35 -12.76 24.62
CA HIS A 212 27.07 -12.28 24.10
C HIS A 212 25.87 -13.10 24.60
N ILE A 213 25.97 -14.44 24.64
CA ILE A 213 24.92 -15.29 25.23
C ILE A 213 24.71 -14.94 26.71
N THR A 214 25.80 -14.68 27.43
CA THR A 214 25.75 -14.40 28.86
C THR A 214 25.15 -13.03 29.15
N SER A 215 25.47 -12.02 28.33
CA SER A 215 24.90 -10.67 28.45
C SER A 215 23.43 -10.57 28.02
N HIS A 216 23.00 -11.41 27.07
CA HIS A 216 21.63 -11.43 26.54
C HIS A 216 20.76 -12.57 27.09
N MET A 217 21.21 -13.29 28.13
CA MET A 217 20.43 -14.36 28.73
C MET A 217 19.14 -13.77 29.35
N PRO A 218 17.95 -14.29 29.00
CA PRO A 218 16.71 -13.76 29.53
C PRO A 218 16.70 -13.85 31.07
N SER A 219 16.26 -12.78 31.72
CA SER A 219 16.10 -12.70 33.17
C SER A 219 15.14 -13.80 33.66
N PRO A 220 15.21 -14.21 34.94
CA PRO A 220 14.24 -15.14 35.51
C PRO A 220 12.82 -14.60 35.27
N PRO A 221 11.82 -15.49 35.07
CA PRO A 221 10.46 -15.05 34.83
C PRO A 221 10.00 -14.15 36.00
N PRO A 222 9.44 -12.96 35.73
CA PRO A 222 8.93 -12.10 36.77
C PRO A 222 7.74 -12.77 37.48
N PRO A 223 7.44 -12.39 38.74
CA PRO A 223 6.28 -12.91 39.46
C PRO A 223 4.97 -12.63 38.69
N LYS A 224 3.98 -13.52 38.87
CA LYS A 224 2.64 -13.42 38.25
C LYS A 224 2.02 -12.06 38.56
N LYS A 225 1.56 -11.33 37.54
CA LYS A 225 0.83 -10.06 37.73
C LYS A 225 -0.58 -10.35 38.21
N THR A 226 -1.14 -9.47 39.04
CA THR A 226 -2.46 -9.63 39.70
C THR A 226 -3.63 -9.83 38.74
N ASN A 227 -3.55 -9.38 37.49
CA ASN A 227 -4.62 -9.48 36.48
C ASN A 227 -4.26 -10.41 35.31
N GLU A 228 -3.26 -11.28 35.45
CA GLU A 228 -2.81 -12.16 34.37
C GLU A 228 -3.44 -13.56 34.48
N ASP A 229 -4.06 -14.03 33.39
CA ASP A 229 -4.60 -15.39 33.27
C ASP A 229 -3.53 -16.44 33.55
N GLU A 230 -3.90 -17.45 34.34
CA GLU A 230 -3.00 -18.53 34.77
C GLU A 230 -2.40 -19.31 33.59
N SER A 231 -3.19 -19.57 32.56
CA SER A 231 -2.74 -20.24 31.33
C SER A 231 -1.75 -19.39 30.53
N ALA A 232 -1.88 -18.07 30.57
CA ALA A 232 -0.96 -17.14 29.90
C ALA A 232 0.36 -17.02 30.66
N TYR A 233 0.29 -17.01 32.00
CA TYR A 233 1.46 -17.00 32.87
C TYR A 233 2.30 -18.28 32.70
N VAL A 234 1.68 -19.47 32.77
CA VAL A 234 2.37 -20.76 32.60
C VAL A 234 3.05 -20.85 31.23
N LYS A 235 2.35 -20.49 30.15
CA LYS A 235 2.94 -20.46 28.79
C LYS A 235 4.15 -19.54 28.68
N ARG A 236 4.15 -18.40 29.40
CA ARG A 236 5.27 -17.45 29.43
C ARG A 236 6.45 -18.02 30.20
N VAL A 237 6.21 -18.60 31.38
CA VAL A 237 7.24 -19.25 32.20
C VAL A 237 7.90 -20.38 31.42
N ASP A 238 7.11 -21.29 30.84
CA ASP A 238 7.59 -22.40 30.02
C ASP A 238 8.40 -21.92 28.80
N ALA A 239 8.03 -20.79 28.21
CA ALA A 239 8.77 -20.22 27.09
C ALA A 239 10.14 -19.68 27.51
N VAL A 240 10.20 -18.95 28.62
CA VAL A 240 11.45 -18.37 29.16
C VAL A 240 12.38 -19.48 29.67
N GLU A 241 11.83 -20.49 30.34
CA GLU A 241 12.60 -21.61 30.87
C GLU A 241 13.19 -22.49 29.76
N ASN A 242 12.40 -22.79 28.73
CA ASN A 242 12.91 -23.48 27.54
C ASN A 242 13.99 -22.68 26.81
N GLN A 243 13.86 -21.35 26.69
CA GLN A 243 14.91 -20.51 26.12
C GLN A 243 16.19 -20.55 26.95
N ARG A 244 16.09 -20.43 28.28
CA ARG A 244 17.24 -20.57 29.18
C ARG A 244 17.93 -21.93 29.05
N ARG A 245 17.17 -23.02 28.95
CA ARG A 245 17.72 -24.37 28.74
C ARG A 245 18.51 -24.46 27.44
N LYS A 246 17.99 -23.89 26.34
CA LYS A 246 18.71 -23.81 25.05
C LYS A 246 20.01 -23.03 25.15
N PHE A 247 20.00 -21.83 25.74
CA PHE A 247 21.20 -21.01 25.93
C PHE A 247 22.25 -21.72 26.80
N LYS A 248 21.83 -22.47 27.83
CA LYS A 248 22.73 -23.28 28.65
C LYS A 248 23.39 -24.41 27.85
N CYS A 249 22.60 -25.18 27.09
CA CYS A 249 23.14 -26.25 26.22
C CYS A 249 24.13 -25.69 25.20
N GLU A 250 23.79 -24.57 24.55
CA GLU A 250 24.67 -23.93 23.56
C GLU A 250 25.98 -23.46 24.19
N ARG A 251 25.93 -22.84 25.39
CA ARG A 251 27.12 -22.43 26.12
C ARG A 251 28.03 -23.61 26.48
N ILE A 252 27.45 -24.75 26.89
CA ILE A 252 28.21 -25.96 27.21
C ILE A 252 28.92 -26.49 25.95
N VAL A 253 28.22 -26.57 24.82
CA VAL A 253 28.79 -27.02 23.55
C VAL A 253 29.94 -26.08 23.13
N LEU A 254 29.73 -24.77 23.17
CA LEU A 254 30.75 -23.77 22.80
C LEU A 254 31.97 -23.79 23.73
N ALA A 255 31.75 -23.94 25.03
CA ALA A 255 32.83 -24.06 26.01
C ALA A 255 33.68 -25.31 25.75
N GLY A 256 33.07 -26.40 25.28
CA GLY A 256 33.78 -27.62 24.88
C GLY A 256 34.69 -27.44 23.65
N PHE A 257 34.43 -26.47 22.77
CA PHE A 257 35.30 -26.19 21.61
C PHE A 257 36.60 -25.46 21.97
N ILE A 258 36.63 -24.71 23.08
CA ILE A 258 37.81 -23.94 23.48
C ILE A 258 38.99 -24.88 23.80
N PRO A 259 38.85 -25.92 24.65
CA PRO A 259 39.91 -26.91 24.88
C PRO A 259 40.36 -27.61 23.59
N THR A 260 39.44 -27.91 22.67
CA THR A 260 39.74 -28.57 21.40
C THR A 260 40.64 -27.71 20.50
N HIS A 261 40.37 -26.41 20.39
CA HIS A 261 41.22 -25.48 19.64
C HIS A 261 42.55 -25.18 20.37
N LEU A 262 42.57 -25.20 21.71
CA LEU A 262 43.82 -25.11 22.48
C LEU A 262 44.71 -26.35 22.26
N ALA A 263 44.12 -27.54 22.15
CA ALA A 263 44.85 -28.76 21.82
C ALA A 263 45.44 -28.71 20.40
N MET A 264 44.75 -28.10 19.43
CA MET A 264 45.34 -27.85 18.10
C MET A 264 46.53 -26.90 18.17
N ILE A 265 46.43 -25.80 18.92
CA ILE A 265 47.55 -24.87 19.12
C ILE A 265 48.75 -25.60 19.74
N ALA A 266 48.52 -26.46 20.74
CA ALA A 266 49.58 -27.27 21.33
C ALA A 266 50.23 -28.21 20.31
N CYS A 267 49.45 -28.87 19.45
CA CYS A 267 49.98 -29.72 18.37
C CYS A 267 50.77 -28.91 17.34
N ASP A 268 50.26 -27.75 16.91
CA ASP A 268 50.93 -26.84 15.98
C ASP A 268 52.28 -26.35 16.55
N LEU A 269 52.33 -26.00 17.84
CA LEU A 269 53.57 -25.60 18.53
C LEU A 269 54.58 -26.73 18.65
N VAL A 270 54.14 -27.97 18.93
CA VAL A 270 55.01 -29.16 18.96
C VAL A 270 55.61 -29.42 17.57
N LEU A 271 54.81 -29.27 16.51
CA LEU A 271 55.25 -29.44 15.13
C LEU A 271 56.19 -28.32 14.65
N LEU A 272 56.01 -27.09 15.14
CA LEU A 272 56.89 -25.94 14.83
C LEU A 272 58.19 -25.94 15.64
N SER A 273 58.16 -26.40 16.89
CA SER A 273 59.32 -26.39 17.79
C SER A 273 60.36 -27.45 17.43
N ASN A 274 59.93 -28.56 16.83
CA ASN A 274 60.81 -29.67 16.48
C ASN A 274 61.29 -29.54 15.03
N LYS A 275 62.57 -29.17 14.84
CA LYS A 275 63.19 -29.03 13.51
C LYS A 275 63.11 -30.31 12.65
N HIS A 276 63.04 -31.49 13.28
CA HIS A 276 62.83 -32.77 12.57
C HIS A 276 61.38 -32.96 12.11
N CYS A 277 60.42 -32.28 12.74
CA CYS A 277 59.03 -32.24 12.30
C CYS A 277 58.81 -31.27 11.13
N SER A 278 59.73 -30.35 10.82
CA SER A 278 59.60 -29.38 9.70
C SER A 278 60.54 -29.65 8.52
N ALA A 279 61.46 -30.62 8.63
CA ALA A 279 62.37 -31.00 7.55
C ALA A 279 61.62 -31.47 6.29
N THR A 280 62.20 -31.24 5.11
CA THR A 280 61.61 -31.64 3.81
C THR A 280 61.42 -33.15 3.75
N ARG A 281 60.24 -33.61 3.32
CA ARG A 281 59.88 -35.05 3.30
C ARG A 281 59.12 -35.44 2.04
N PHE A 282 59.25 -36.71 1.68
CA PHE A 282 58.54 -37.34 0.58
C PHE A 282 57.51 -38.41 1.04
N SER A 283 57.53 -38.82 2.31
CA SER A 283 56.62 -39.85 2.85
C SER A 283 56.28 -39.64 4.34
N PRO A 284 55.04 -39.95 4.78
CA PRO A 284 54.63 -39.93 6.19
C PRO A 284 55.35 -40.97 7.08
N THR A 285 56.01 -41.96 6.51
CA THR A 285 56.78 -42.97 7.27
C THR A 285 58.12 -42.46 7.80
N GLN A 286 58.53 -41.24 7.43
CA GLN A 286 59.80 -40.61 7.82
C GLN A 286 59.66 -39.71 9.07
N LEU A 287 58.50 -39.71 9.74
CA LEU A 287 58.26 -38.93 10.96
C LEU A 287 58.74 -39.68 12.21
N THR A 288 59.34 -38.95 13.15
CA THR A 288 59.54 -39.48 14.51
C THR A 288 58.18 -39.68 15.20
N GLY A 289 58.12 -40.61 16.17
CA GLY A 289 56.88 -40.95 16.86
C GLY A 289 56.12 -39.73 17.40
N ASP A 290 56.84 -38.78 18.00
CA ASP A 290 56.25 -37.56 18.58
C ASP A 290 55.62 -36.65 17.52
N CYS A 291 56.28 -36.47 16.36
CA CYS A 291 55.72 -35.67 15.27
C CYS A 291 54.52 -36.36 14.61
N TYR A 292 54.58 -37.70 14.47
CA TYR A 292 53.51 -38.48 13.87
C TYR A 292 52.24 -38.43 14.74
N ILE A 293 52.39 -38.60 16.06
CA ILE A 293 51.27 -38.54 17.02
C ILE A 293 50.64 -37.14 17.01
N ALA A 294 51.44 -36.07 17.09
CA ALA A 294 50.93 -34.70 17.06
C ALA A 294 50.17 -34.40 15.76
N LEU A 295 50.67 -34.87 14.61
CA LEU A 295 50.03 -34.68 13.31
C LEU A 295 48.72 -35.47 13.17
N VAL A 296 48.67 -36.72 13.65
CA VAL A 296 47.45 -37.53 13.65
C VAL A 296 46.38 -36.94 14.58
N ILE A 297 46.78 -36.43 15.75
CA ILE A 297 45.88 -35.72 16.66
C ILE A 297 45.33 -34.45 15.99
N LEU A 298 46.19 -33.66 15.35
CA LEU A 298 45.79 -32.44 14.63
C LEU A 298 44.77 -32.75 13.52
N ILE A 299 45.03 -33.76 12.68
CA ILE A 299 44.10 -34.21 11.63
C ILE A 299 42.77 -34.65 12.22
N SER A 300 42.81 -35.45 13.30
CA SER A 300 41.60 -35.96 13.96
C SER A 300 40.74 -34.82 14.50
N ILE A 301 41.37 -33.81 15.11
CA ILE A 301 40.66 -32.63 15.61
C ILE A 301 40.09 -31.80 14.44
N CYS A 302 40.86 -31.56 13.38
CA CYS A 302 40.40 -30.85 12.19
C CYS A 302 39.20 -31.54 11.52
N LEU A 303 39.28 -32.87 11.33
CA LEU A 303 38.19 -33.66 10.75
C LEU A 303 36.93 -33.63 11.62
N LEU A 304 37.07 -33.85 12.93
CA LEU A 304 35.93 -33.83 13.85
C LEU A 304 35.27 -32.44 13.92
N SER A 305 36.07 -31.37 13.97
CA SER A 305 35.61 -29.98 13.96
C SER A 305 34.86 -29.64 12.67
N THR A 306 35.39 -30.07 11.53
CA THR A 306 34.77 -29.86 10.21
C THR A 306 33.49 -30.67 10.05
N LEU A 307 33.46 -31.93 10.47
CA LEU A 307 32.25 -32.75 10.48
C LEU A 307 31.14 -32.11 11.32
N PHE A 308 31.48 -31.61 12.52
CA PHE A 308 30.53 -30.89 13.35
C PHE A 308 29.98 -29.62 12.67
N ARG A 309 30.85 -28.83 12.04
CA ARG A 309 30.47 -27.59 11.34
C ARG A 309 29.61 -27.88 10.12
N LEU A 310 29.95 -28.91 9.34
CA LEU A 310 29.17 -29.36 8.18
C LEU A 310 27.80 -29.88 8.61
N PHE A 311 27.75 -30.67 9.68
CA PHE A 311 26.50 -31.16 10.24
C PHE A 311 25.57 -30.02 10.66
N ARG A 312 26.09 -29.06 11.43
CA ARG A 312 25.32 -27.87 11.84
C ARG A 312 24.96 -26.98 10.65
N GLY A 313 25.88 -26.79 9.72
CA GLY A 313 25.71 -26.01 8.50
C GLY A 313 24.65 -26.59 7.57
N PHE A 314 24.55 -27.93 7.49
CA PHE A 314 23.51 -28.62 6.75
C PHE A 314 22.11 -28.30 7.27
N PHE A 315 21.89 -28.35 8.59
CA PHE A 315 20.58 -28.01 9.17
C PHE A 315 20.24 -26.53 9.00
N ILE A 316 21.19 -25.63 9.19
CA ILE A 316 21.00 -24.21 8.94
C ILE A 316 20.66 -23.99 7.47
N GLY A 317 21.43 -24.56 6.54
CA GLY A 317 21.19 -24.48 5.11
C GLY A 317 19.83 -25.03 4.69
N LEU A 318 19.39 -26.14 5.26
CA LEU A 318 18.07 -26.71 5.01
C LEU A 318 16.94 -25.78 5.45
N ILE A 319 17.10 -25.12 6.61
CA ILE A 319 16.12 -24.14 7.12
C ILE A 319 16.12 -22.89 6.25
N THR A 320 17.30 -22.31 5.99
CA THR A 320 17.43 -21.15 5.12
C THR A 320 16.84 -21.43 3.75
N LEU A 321 17.07 -22.63 3.19
CA LEU A 321 16.49 -23.07 1.92
C LEU A 321 14.96 -23.20 2.01
N SER A 322 14.44 -23.89 3.03
CA SER A 322 13.00 -24.05 3.22
C SER A 322 12.29 -22.71 3.40
N GLU A 323 12.83 -21.80 4.20
CA GLU A 323 12.31 -20.46 4.39
C GLU A 323 12.42 -19.63 3.11
N THR A 324 13.54 -19.69 2.39
CA THR A 324 13.72 -18.96 1.13
C THR A 324 12.74 -19.45 0.07
N MET A 325 12.52 -20.75 -0.04
CA MET A 325 11.56 -21.33 -0.96
C MET A 325 10.11 -20.99 -0.57
N ASN A 326 9.76 -21.08 0.72
CA ASN A 326 8.43 -20.69 1.19
C ASN A 326 8.21 -19.19 0.96
N ASN A 327 9.19 -18.35 1.26
CA ASN A 327 9.13 -16.92 0.97
C ASN A 327 9.00 -16.64 -0.53
N TYR A 328 9.70 -17.40 -1.38
CA TYR A 328 9.58 -17.28 -2.83
C TYR A 328 8.15 -17.62 -3.28
N VAL A 329 7.62 -18.77 -2.85
CA VAL A 329 6.25 -19.21 -3.17
C VAL A 329 5.20 -18.23 -2.62
N GLU A 330 5.33 -17.74 -1.39
CA GLU A 330 4.40 -16.75 -0.83
C GLU A 330 4.60 -15.33 -1.40
N SER A 331 5.78 -15.02 -1.92
CA SER A 331 6.03 -13.71 -2.56
C SER A 331 5.43 -13.61 -3.95
N ARG A 332 5.18 -14.73 -4.64
CA ARG A 332 4.68 -14.74 -6.03
C ARG A 332 3.34 -14.00 -6.16
N GLU A 333 2.40 -14.32 -5.28
CA GLU A 333 1.04 -13.77 -5.31
C GLU A 333 1.07 -12.30 -4.90
N ARG A 334 1.94 -11.94 -3.96
CA ARG A 334 2.19 -10.55 -3.58
C ARG A 334 2.78 -9.73 -4.72
N VAL A 335 3.74 -10.29 -5.46
CA VAL A 335 4.36 -9.64 -6.61
C VAL A 335 3.33 -9.47 -7.73
N ARG A 336 2.55 -10.51 -8.06
CA ARG A 336 1.43 -10.43 -9.02
C ARG A 336 0.45 -9.31 -8.64
N LEU A 337 0.02 -9.26 -7.37
CA LEU A 337 -0.90 -8.23 -6.89
C LEU A 337 -0.27 -6.82 -6.92
N SER A 338 1.03 -6.71 -6.59
CA SER A 338 1.76 -5.44 -6.63
C SER A 338 1.91 -4.92 -8.07
N VAL A 339 2.19 -5.81 -9.02
CA VAL A 339 2.27 -5.50 -10.46
C VAL A 339 0.92 -4.98 -10.94
N LEU A 340 -0.16 -5.73 -10.71
CA LEU A 340 -1.51 -5.33 -11.13
C LEU A 340 -1.98 -4.02 -10.49
N HIS A 341 -1.75 -3.85 -9.18
CA HIS A 341 -2.13 -2.63 -8.47
C HIS A 341 -1.35 -1.41 -8.98
N TYR A 342 -0.07 -1.57 -9.30
CA TYR A 342 0.75 -0.48 -9.82
C TYR A 342 0.45 -0.16 -11.30
N LEU A 343 0.24 -1.16 -12.15
CA LEU A 343 -0.23 -0.96 -13.54
C LEU A 343 -1.56 -0.19 -13.56
N LEU A 344 -2.49 -0.53 -12.66
CA LEU A 344 -3.75 0.18 -12.53
C LEU A 344 -3.55 1.62 -12.06
N HIS A 345 -2.70 1.85 -11.06
CA HIS A 345 -2.36 3.19 -10.59
C HIS A 345 -1.71 4.04 -11.68
N MET A 346 -0.71 3.50 -12.39
CA MET A 346 0.01 4.19 -13.45
C MET A 346 -0.90 4.56 -14.61
N SER A 347 -1.77 3.64 -15.01
CA SER A 347 -2.75 3.90 -16.07
C SER A 347 -3.80 4.93 -15.68
N ALA A 348 -4.17 5.03 -14.39
CA ALA A 348 -5.04 6.07 -13.86
C ALA A 348 -4.33 7.42 -13.67
N SER A 349 -3.02 7.43 -13.39
CA SER A 349 -2.25 8.67 -13.20
C SER A 349 -1.63 9.24 -14.49
N CYS A 350 -1.71 8.51 -15.60
CA CYS A 350 -1.22 8.95 -16.91
C CYS A 350 -2.21 9.92 -17.54
N LYS A 351 -2.01 11.21 -17.26
CA LYS A 351 -2.75 12.31 -17.88
C LYS A 351 -2.29 12.45 -19.33
N ILE A 352 -3.05 11.87 -20.25
CA ILE A 352 -2.88 12.12 -21.69
C ILE A 352 -3.61 13.43 -22.00
N SER A 353 -2.84 14.48 -22.31
CA SER A 353 -3.36 15.80 -22.67
C SER A 353 -3.51 15.92 -24.19
N ARG A 354 -4.54 16.63 -24.65
CA ARG A 354 -4.66 17.05 -26.06
C ARG A 354 -3.59 18.04 -26.48
N GLU A 355 -2.91 18.67 -25.52
CA GLU A 355 -1.79 19.59 -25.78
C GLU A 355 -0.51 18.84 -26.18
N LEU A 356 -0.40 17.56 -25.80
CA LEU A 356 0.79 16.72 -26.03
C LEU A 356 0.64 15.81 -27.26
N PHE A 357 -0.57 15.65 -27.79
CA PHE A 357 -0.86 14.74 -28.91
C PHE A 357 -1.78 15.42 -29.92
N PRO A 358 -1.49 15.32 -31.23
CA PRO A 358 -2.44 15.66 -32.30
C PRO A 358 -3.80 14.99 -32.09
N ALA A 359 -4.88 15.57 -32.61
CA ALA A 359 -6.25 15.12 -32.32
C ALA A 359 -6.47 13.62 -32.57
N GLN A 360 -5.94 13.10 -33.68
CA GLN A 360 -6.03 11.69 -34.04
C GLN A 360 -5.14 10.76 -33.18
N ALA A 361 -3.94 11.23 -32.80
CA ALA A 361 -3.04 10.51 -31.89
C ALA A 361 -3.65 10.42 -30.48
N TYR A 362 -4.24 11.52 -30.02
CA TYR A 362 -4.95 11.58 -28.76
C TYR A 362 -6.08 10.54 -28.68
N ILE A 363 -6.88 10.40 -29.74
CA ILE A 363 -7.96 9.40 -29.80
C ILE A 363 -7.38 7.99 -29.71
N THR A 364 -6.33 7.71 -30.48
CA THR A 364 -5.67 6.40 -30.56
C THR A 364 -5.07 5.99 -29.21
N VAL A 365 -4.29 6.88 -28.59
CA VAL A 365 -3.70 6.65 -27.26
C VAL A 365 -4.78 6.47 -26.20
N ARG A 366 -5.86 7.26 -26.24
CA ARG A 366 -6.96 7.16 -25.26
C ARG A 366 -7.73 5.84 -25.41
N GLN A 367 -7.87 5.31 -26.62
CA GLN A 367 -8.45 3.99 -26.85
C GLN A 367 -7.54 2.89 -26.29
N GLU A 368 -6.23 3.00 -26.52
CA GLU A 368 -5.26 2.03 -26.01
C GLU A 368 -5.18 2.02 -24.48
N GLN A 369 -5.10 3.21 -23.85
CA GLN A 369 -5.14 3.35 -22.39
C GLN A 369 -6.41 2.72 -21.80
N LYS A 370 -7.58 2.90 -22.43
CA LYS A 370 -8.83 2.28 -21.96
C LYS A 370 -8.77 0.75 -22.03
N ARG A 371 -8.21 0.18 -23.10
CA ARG A 371 -8.01 -1.27 -23.24
C ARG A 371 -7.07 -1.79 -22.16
N PHE A 372 -5.93 -1.14 -21.98
CA PHE A 372 -4.94 -1.44 -20.95
C PHE A 372 -5.57 -1.45 -19.53
N VAL A 373 -6.25 -0.36 -19.14
CA VAL A 373 -6.91 -0.23 -17.82
C VAL A 373 -7.90 -1.36 -17.59
N LYS A 374 -8.69 -1.70 -18.61
CA LYS A 374 -9.72 -2.75 -18.52
C LYS A 374 -9.10 -4.13 -18.33
N SER A 375 -8.03 -4.46 -19.06
CA SER A 375 -7.30 -5.72 -18.91
C SER A 375 -6.73 -5.86 -17.50
N VAL A 376 -6.10 -4.80 -16.98
CA VAL A 376 -5.52 -4.80 -15.64
C VAL A 376 -6.59 -4.88 -14.54
N ASP A 377 -7.69 -4.12 -14.64
CA ASP A 377 -8.81 -4.18 -13.66
C ASP A 377 -9.47 -5.56 -13.65
N ALA A 378 -9.67 -6.17 -14.82
CA ALA A 378 -10.22 -7.52 -14.93
C ALA A 378 -9.32 -8.55 -14.23
N LEU A 379 -8.01 -8.55 -14.50
CA LEU A 379 -7.05 -9.44 -13.88
C LEU A 379 -6.95 -9.23 -12.37
N LEU A 380 -6.93 -7.98 -11.90
CA LEU A 380 -6.91 -7.64 -10.49
C LEU A 380 -8.14 -8.23 -9.76
N ARG A 381 -9.33 -8.11 -10.35
CA ARG A 381 -10.55 -8.70 -9.79
C ARG A 381 -10.52 -10.23 -9.77
N LEU A 382 -9.90 -10.87 -10.77
CA LEU A 382 -9.74 -12.31 -10.81
C LEU A 382 -8.80 -12.79 -9.69
N GLU A 383 -7.66 -12.12 -9.49
CA GLU A 383 -6.72 -12.47 -8.42
C GLU A 383 -7.32 -12.25 -7.03
N LEU A 384 -8.02 -11.14 -6.81
CA LEU A 384 -8.72 -10.87 -5.54
C LEU A 384 -9.85 -11.87 -5.22
N LYS A 385 -10.35 -12.61 -6.22
CA LYS A 385 -11.37 -13.66 -6.03
C LYS A 385 -10.79 -15.03 -5.69
N LYS A 386 -9.51 -15.29 -6.01
CA LYS A 386 -8.90 -16.63 -5.85
C LYS A 386 -8.65 -17.00 -4.38
N ASP A 387 -8.42 -16.03 -3.49
CA ASP A 387 -8.19 -16.32 -2.06
C ASP A 387 -8.70 -15.21 -1.13
N VAL A 388 -9.35 -15.61 -0.02
CA VAL A 388 -9.94 -14.70 0.98
C VAL A 388 -8.85 -14.05 1.85
N GLY A 389 -7.64 -14.63 1.90
CA GLY A 389 -6.48 -14.08 2.61
C GLY A 389 -5.79 -12.90 1.93
N PHE A 390 -6.12 -12.57 0.66
CA PHE A 390 -5.43 -11.51 -0.09
C PHE A 390 -5.65 -10.09 0.46
N GLY A 391 -6.74 -9.88 1.19
CA GLY A 391 -7.02 -8.60 1.84
C GLY A 391 -5.93 -8.15 2.82
N ASP A 392 -5.21 -9.09 3.44
CA ASP A 392 -4.15 -8.80 4.42
C ASP A 392 -2.81 -8.42 3.77
N TYR A 393 -2.60 -8.77 2.49
CA TYR A 393 -1.35 -8.45 1.77
C TYR A 393 -1.33 -7.03 1.19
N ILE A 394 -2.49 -6.46 0.85
CA ILE A 394 -2.56 -5.08 0.31
C ILE A 394 -2.00 -4.05 1.31
N PRO A 395 -2.36 -4.08 2.62
CA PRO A 395 -1.73 -3.21 3.61
C PRO A 395 -0.21 -3.38 3.66
N ALA A 396 0.30 -4.62 3.62
CA ALA A 396 1.74 -4.88 3.61
C ALA A 396 2.45 -4.31 2.37
N ILE A 397 1.84 -4.44 1.19
CA ILE A 397 2.35 -3.85 -0.06
C ILE A 397 2.41 -2.33 0.07
N LYS A 398 1.32 -1.69 0.52
CA LYS A 398 1.25 -0.23 0.69
C LYS A 398 2.24 0.29 1.74
N THR A 399 2.38 -0.41 2.87
CA THR A 399 3.35 -0.04 3.92
C THR A 399 4.79 -0.14 3.42
N ARG A 400 5.13 -1.21 2.69
CA ARG A 400 6.47 -1.34 2.06
C ARG A 400 6.75 -0.20 1.10
N GLN A 401 5.79 0.11 0.22
CA GLN A 401 5.90 1.22 -0.73
C GLN A 401 6.10 2.55 -0.01
N ALA A 402 5.29 2.85 1.02
CA ALA A 402 5.42 4.08 1.79
C ALA A 402 6.80 4.20 2.44
N ILE A 403 7.31 3.14 3.07
CA ILE A 403 8.63 3.17 3.72
C ILE A 403 9.76 3.34 2.68
N ARG A 404 9.65 2.73 1.50
CA ARG A 404 10.65 2.92 0.44
C ARG A 404 10.65 4.35 -0.09
N MET A 405 9.48 4.93 -0.34
CA MET A 405 9.37 6.31 -0.84
C MET A 405 9.94 7.28 0.20
N ILE A 406 9.44 7.23 1.44
CA ILE A 406 9.94 8.07 2.54
C ILE A 406 11.44 7.87 2.75
N GLY A 407 11.92 6.62 2.72
CA GLY A 407 13.34 6.31 2.87
C GLY A 407 14.19 6.88 1.73
N THR A 408 13.69 6.88 0.50
CA THR A 408 14.39 7.42 -0.66
C THR A 408 14.43 8.95 -0.62
N ASP A 409 13.30 9.59 -0.31
CA ASP A 409 13.20 11.05 -0.16
C ASP A 409 14.12 11.54 0.97
N LEU A 410 14.11 10.83 2.11
CA LEU A 410 14.96 11.18 3.24
C LEU A 410 16.44 10.95 2.94
N ILE A 411 16.82 9.89 2.21
CA ILE A 411 18.21 9.70 1.77
C ILE A 411 18.66 10.83 0.84
N LYS A 412 17.81 11.24 -0.10
CA LYS A 412 18.11 12.39 -0.99
C LYS A 412 18.35 13.67 -0.18
N GLU A 413 17.48 13.96 0.78
CA GLU A 413 17.61 15.15 1.62
C GLU A 413 18.84 15.07 2.52
N LEU A 414 19.14 13.91 3.10
CA LEU A 414 20.36 13.69 3.90
C LEU A 414 21.63 13.87 3.07
N ASN A 415 21.64 13.40 1.82
CA ASN A 415 22.78 13.59 0.91
C ASN A 415 22.93 15.07 0.53
N ARG A 416 21.83 15.76 0.26
CA ARG A 416 21.84 17.21 0.00
C ARG A 416 22.40 17.98 1.19
N LEU A 417 21.94 17.68 2.41
CA LEU A 417 22.45 18.31 3.63
C LEU A 417 23.93 17.98 3.90
N LYS A 418 24.44 16.84 3.38
CA LYS A 418 25.86 16.50 3.41
C LYS A 418 26.65 17.33 2.40
N GLU A 419 26.14 17.51 1.19
CA GLU A 419 26.72 18.39 0.16
C GLU A 419 26.75 19.86 0.62
N ASP A 420 25.69 20.31 1.30
CA ASP A 420 25.57 21.65 1.90
C ASP A 420 26.46 21.83 3.16
N GLY A 421 27.21 20.80 3.57
CA GLY A 421 28.13 20.84 4.72
C GLY A 421 27.46 20.85 6.10
N VAL A 422 26.13 20.72 6.16
CA VAL A 422 25.35 20.70 7.42
C VAL A 422 25.52 19.35 8.15
N LEU A 423 25.64 18.26 7.39
CA LEU A 423 25.84 16.91 7.89
C LEU A 423 27.30 16.48 7.70
N LYS A 424 27.92 15.98 8.79
CA LYS A 424 29.29 15.42 8.75
C LYS A 424 29.36 14.23 7.79
N GLU A 425 30.51 14.06 7.12
CA GLU A 425 30.72 12.98 6.15
C GLU A 425 30.48 11.58 6.71
N ASP A 426 30.78 11.38 8.01
CA ASP A 426 30.66 10.12 8.77
C ASP A 426 29.25 9.88 9.36
N SER A 427 28.23 10.58 8.90
CA SER A 427 26.90 10.44 9.48
C SER A 427 26.32 9.02 9.28
N VAL A 428 25.79 8.44 10.36
CA VAL A 428 25.21 7.07 10.37
C VAL A 428 23.82 7.02 9.70
N TRP A 429 23.23 8.18 9.42
CA TRP A 429 21.85 8.32 8.94
C TRP A 429 21.56 7.59 7.62
N PRO A 430 22.39 7.69 6.55
CA PRO A 430 22.15 6.95 5.31
C PRO A 430 22.15 5.43 5.55
N HIS A 431 23.07 4.93 6.38
CA HIS A 431 23.16 3.52 6.72
C HIS A 431 21.94 3.02 7.53
N LEU A 432 21.47 3.84 8.49
CA LEU A 432 20.26 3.55 9.26
C LEU A 432 19.01 3.50 8.36
N MET A 433 18.91 4.40 7.38
CA MET A 433 17.79 4.42 6.44
C MET A 433 17.82 3.24 5.47
N LEU A 434 19.00 2.84 4.98
CA LEU A 434 19.15 1.60 4.21
C LEU A 434 18.75 0.38 5.03
N THR A 435 19.10 0.35 6.32
CA THR A 435 18.72 -0.74 7.24
C THR A 435 17.20 -0.78 7.46
N LEU A 436 16.55 0.37 7.65
CA LEU A 436 15.09 0.48 7.77
C LEU A 436 14.38 0.04 6.49
N ARG A 437 14.88 0.44 5.31
CA ARG A 437 14.38 -0.01 4.01
C ARG A 437 14.50 -1.53 3.87
N GLY A 438 15.65 -2.10 4.24
CA GLY A 438 15.86 -3.56 4.24
C GLY A 438 14.98 -4.31 5.26
N ARG A 439 14.63 -3.69 6.39
CA ARG A 439 13.65 -4.25 7.34
C ARG A 439 12.21 -4.16 6.82
N ALA A 440 11.86 -3.08 6.10
CA ALA A 440 10.55 -2.91 5.51
C ALA A 440 10.26 -3.98 4.44
N GLU A 441 11.23 -4.32 3.60
CA GLU A 441 11.11 -5.41 2.61
C GLU A 441 10.72 -6.76 3.24
N ARG A 442 11.12 -6.95 4.50
CA ARG A 442 10.89 -8.17 5.28
C ARG A 442 9.53 -8.20 5.98
N VAL A 443 8.70 -7.16 5.87
CA VAL A 443 7.36 -7.09 6.49
C VAL A 443 6.38 -7.97 5.73
N ILE A 444 6.04 -9.15 6.24
CA ILE A 444 5.16 -10.11 5.55
C ILE A 444 3.68 -9.80 5.80
N ARG A 445 3.34 -9.33 7.01
CA ARG A 445 1.98 -8.94 7.41
C ARG A 445 2.03 -7.69 8.28
N VAL A 446 1.03 -6.83 8.10
CA VAL A 446 0.81 -5.66 8.97
C VAL A 446 -0.26 -6.05 9.99
N PRO A 447 -0.07 -5.79 11.28
CA PRO A 447 -1.12 -6.02 12.27
C PRO A 447 -2.36 -5.21 11.89
N GLN A 448 -3.52 -5.85 11.95
CA GLN A 448 -4.79 -5.15 11.77
C GLN A 448 -4.89 -4.06 12.84
N LEU A 449 -4.97 -2.80 12.40
CA LEU A 449 -5.14 -1.64 13.29
C LEU A 449 -6.42 -1.80 14.12
N SER A 450 -6.38 -1.37 15.38
CA SER A 450 -7.58 -1.36 16.20
C SER A 450 -8.61 -0.36 15.64
N VAL A 451 -9.90 -0.57 15.92
CA VAL A 451 -10.97 0.42 15.57
C VAL A 451 -10.56 1.81 16.09
N ARG A 452 -10.05 1.86 17.32
CA ARG A 452 -9.58 3.08 17.97
C ARG A 452 -8.51 3.80 17.16
N ASP A 453 -7.50 3.09 16.67
CA ASP A 453 -6.42 3.69 15.86
C ASP A 453 -6.97 4.24 14.54
N TRP A 454 -7.88 3.50 13.89
CA TRP A 454 -8.56 3.97 12.69
C TRP A 454 -9.36 5.25 12.94
N LEU A 455 -10.12 5.32 14.04
CA LEU A 455 -10.92 6.49 14.39
C LEU A 455 -10.07 7.74 14.60
N HIS A 456 -8.84 7.61 15.12
CA HIS A 456 -7.89 8.73 15.21
C HIS A 456 -7.40 9.24 13.84
N THR A 457 -7.48 8.43 12.79
CA THR A 457 -7.11 8.84 11.43
C THR A 457 -8.23 9.58 10.69
N VAL A 458 -9.49 9.44 11.14
CA VAL A 458 -10.67 10.01 10.46
C VAL A 458 -10.57 11.54 10.40
N PRO A 459 -10.69 12.16 9.20
CA PRO A 459 -10.39 13.58 9.02
C PRO A 459 -11.20 14.55 9.88
N TRP A 460 -12.50 14.29 10.07
CA TRP A 460 -13.35 15.15 10.89
C TRP A 460 -13.14 14.94 12.40
N VAL A 461 -12.68 13.76 12.84
CA VAL A 461 -12.28 13.51 14.24
C VAL A 461 -11.03 14.32 14.60
N LYS A 462 -10.11 14.50 13.63
CA LYS A 462 -8.90 15.30 13.81
C LYS A 462 -9.17 16.79 14.03
N GLN A 463 -10.34 17.30 13.63
CA GLN A 463 -10.72 18.71 13.81
C GLN A 463 -10.99 19.09 15.27
N ILE A 464 -11.11 18.10 16.17
CA ILE A 464 -11.24 18.37 17.60
C ILE A 464 -9.87 18.73 18.16
N CYS A 465 -9.66 20.03 18.41
CA CYS A 465 -8.42 20.56 18.96
C CYS A 465 -8.13 20.03 20.38
N ASN A 466 -9.16 19.87 21.21
CA ASN A 466 -8.99 19.34 22.56
C ASN A 466 -8.74 17.82 22.53
N ASN A 467 -7.53 17.41 22.91
CA ASN A 467 -7.11 16.02 22.86
C ASN A 467 -7.93 15.12 23.80
N GLU A 468 -8.40 15.62 24.95
CA GLU A 468 -9.21 14.85 25.89
C GLU A 468 -10.62 14.61 25.34
N ASN A 469 -11.26 15.64 24.78
CA ASN A 469 -12.58 15.50 24.15
C ASN A 469 -12.52 14.61 22.91
N ARG A 470 -11.41 14.68 22.17
CA ARG A 470 -11.12 13.77 21.04
C ARG A 470 -10.98 12.32 21.51
N LYS A 471 -10.21 12.06 22.58
CA LYS A 471 -10.09 10.71 23.16
C LYS A 471 -11.44 10.20 23.67
N GLN A 472 -12.24 11.05 24.30
CA GLN A 472 -13.57 10.70 24.80
C GLN A 472 -14.53 10.32 23.67
N LEU A 473 -14.56 11.10 22.58
CA LEU A 473 -15.33 10.79 21.38
C LEU A 473 -14.91 9.45 20.79
N VAL A 474 -13.60 9.24 20.60
CA VAL A 474 -13.08 7.99 20.04
C VAL A 474 -13.44 6.80 20.94
N LYS A 475 -13.31 6.95 22.27
CA LYS A 475 -13.69 5.91 23.24
C LYS A 475 -15.20 5.59 23.17
N MET A 476 -16.03 6.61 23.02
CA MET A 476 -17.48 6.44 22.86
C MET A 476 -17.82 5.68 21.57
N LEU A 477 -17.21 6.06 20.45
CA LEU A 477 -17.39 5.40 19.15
C LEU A 477 -16.89 3.96 19.18
N ASP A 478 -15.69 3.72 19.68
CA ASP A 478 -15.10 2.39 19.82
C ASP A 478 -15.98 1.47 20.68
N LYS A 479 -16.45 1.96 21.84
CA LYS A 479 -17.37 1.20 22.71
C LYS A 479 -18.70 0.90 22.01
N SER A 480 -19.22 1.81 21.20
CA SER A 480 -20.46 1.58 20.45
C SER A 480 -20.30 0.58 19.30
N MET A 481 -19.08 0.41 18.80
CA MET A 481 -18.74 -0.51 17.72
C MET A 481 -18.40 -1.93 18.23
N GLN A 482 -18.31 -2.10 19.56
CA GLN A 482 -18.04 -3.38 20.22
C GLN A 482 -19.33 -4.00 20.76
N ARG A 483 -19.36 -5.34 20.77
CA ARG A 483 -20.36 -6.15 21.47
C ARG A 483 -20.07 -6.16 22.98
N PRO A 484 -21.01 -6.61 23.84
CA PRO A 484 -20.81 -6.69 25.29
C PRO A 484 -19.61 -7.57 25.72
N ASP A 485 -19.17 -8.49 24.86
CA ASP A 485 -18.01 -9.37 25.04
C ASP A 485 -16.67 -8.73 24.61
N GLY A 486 -16.68 -7.47 24.17
CA GLY A 486 -15.50 -6.75 23.68
C GLY A 486 -15.11 -7.07 22.23
N THR A 487 -15.87 -7.90 21.50
CA THR A 487 -15.61 -8.20 20.09
C THR A 487 -16.25 -7.16 19.15
N ALA A 488 -15.66 -6.93 17.97
CA ALA A 488 -16.22 -5.98 17.00
C ALA A 488 -17.59 -6.45 16.47
N ASN A 489 -18.58 -5.57 16.45
CA ASN A 489 -19.93 -5.91 15.97
C ASN A 489 -20.00 -5.89 14.43
N LEU A 490 -19.38 -6.88 13.80
CA LEU A 490 -19.22 -6.95 12.35
C LEU A 490 -20.51 -7.37 11.66
N THR A 491 -20.91 -6.58 10.66
CA THR A 491 -21.94 -6.90 9.67
C THR A 491 -21.29 -7.12 8.31
N THR A 492 -21.70 -8.19 7.62
CA THR A 492 -21.15 -8.55 6.31
C THR A 492 -22.14 -8.17 5.21
N ILE A 493 -21.64 -7.49 4.18
CA ILE A 493 -22.41 -7.00 3.03
C ILE A 493 -21.85 -7.66 1.77
N ASN A 494 -22.75 -8.22 0.96
CA ASN A 494 -22.38 -8.90 -0.27
C ASN A 494 -21.96 -7.89 -1.36
N PRO A 495 -21.10 -8.29 -2.32
CA PRO A 495 -20.79 -7.46 -3.49
C PRO A 495 -22.05 -7.01 -4.22
N HIS A 496 -22.02 -5.80 -4.76
CA HIS A 496 -23.11 -5.10 -5.46
C HIS A 496 -24.36 -4.78 -4.61
N ALA A 497 -24.37 -5.13 -3.32
CA ALA A 497 -25.45 -4.75 -2.43
C ALA A 497 -25.42 -3.24 -2.14
N LEU A 498 -26.60 -2.65 -2.02
CA LEU A 498 -26.77 -1.24 -1.67
C LEU A 498 -26.73 -1.04 -0.16
N ILE A 499 -25.99 -0.02 0.28
CA ILE A 499 -25.86 0.34 1.70
C ILE A 499 -26.77 1.54 1.98
N PHE A 500 -27.84 1.32 2.75
CA PHE A 500 -28.83 2.34 3.06
C PHE A 500 -28.62 2.91 4.46
N THR A 501 -28.13 4.15 4.56
CA THR A 501 -27.96 4.83 5.85
C THR A 501 -29.25 5.50 6.37
N LYS A 502 -30.31 5.53 5.54
CA LYS A 502 -31.64 6.13 5.84
C LYS A 502 -31.60 7.54 6.46
N GLY A 503 -30.53 8.30 6.20
CA GLY A 503 -30.33 9.64 6.79
C GLY A 503 -30.02 9.67 8.29
N LYS A 504 -29.88 8.51 8.95
CA LYS A 504 -29.83 8.41 10.43
C LYS A 504 -28.70 7.54 10.98
N GLY A 505 -28.01 6.76 10.14
CA GLY A 505 -26.92 5.89 10.57
C GLY A 505 -25.56 6.25 9.98
N LEU A 506 -24.49 5.87 10.67
CA LEU A 506 -23.14 5.81 10.12
C LEU A 506 -22.72 4.34 9.99
N PHE A 507 -21.86 4.04 9.01
CA PHE A 507 -21.32 2.70 8.83
C PHE A 507 -19.80 2.77 8.66
N PHE A 508 -19.08 2.23 9.64
CA PHE A 508 -17.61 2.15 9.61
C PHE A 508 -17.16 0.98 8.76
N VAL A 509 -16.32 1.24 7.75
CA VAL A 509 -15.81 0.19 6.86
C VAL A 509 -14.60 -0.48 7.50
N TRP A 510 -14.81 -1.71 7.98
CA TRP A 510 -13.75 -2.54 8.56
C TRP A 510 -12.93 -3.23 7.47
N GLU A 511 -13.59 -3.69 6.40
CA GLU A 511 -12.96 -4.39 5.28
C GLU A 511 -13.77 -4.15 3.99
N GLY A 512 -13.08 -4.05 2.86
CA GLY A 512 -13.69 -3.93 1.53
C GLY A 512 -13.80 -2.50 1.00
N VAL A 513 -14.46 -2.36 -0.16
CA VAL A 513 -14.57 -1.10 -0.92
C VAL A 513 -16.02 -0.85 -1.31
N CYS A 514 -16.48 0.39 -1.06
CA CYS A 514 -17.78 0.89 -1.48
C CYS A 514 -17.62 1.94 -2.58
N LYS A 515 -18.42 1.84 -3.64
CA LYS A 515 -18.56 2.86 -4.68
C LYS A 515 -19.67 3.83 -4.28
N VAL A 516 -19.37 5.11 -4.37
CA VAL A 516 -20.31 6.21 -4.14
C VAL A 516 -20.77 6.72 -5.50
N ARG A 517 -22.09 6.70 -5.72
CA ARG A 517 -22.71 7.28 -6.91
C ARG A 517 -23.61 8.44 -6.51
N GLU A 518 -23.55 9.52 -7.26
CA GLU A 518 -24.37 10.72 -7.07
C GLU A 518 -25.38 10.83 -8.21
N TRP A 519 -26.61 11.24 -7.89
CA TRP A 519 -27.63 11.51 -8.89
C TRP A 519 -27.43 12.89 -9.50
N VAL A 520 -27.19 12.93 -10.81
CA VAL A 520 -27.02 14.15 -11.59
C VAL A 520 -28.31 14.39 -12.39
N LEU A 521 -28.97 15.52 -12.15
CA LEU A 521 -30.16 15.95 -12.89
C LEU A 521 -29.73 16.65 -14.19
N GLY A 522 -30.30 16.24 -15.33
CA GLY A 522 -30.12 16.92 -16.62
C GLY A 522 -29.38 16.14 -17.73
N ARG A 523 -29.33 14.80 -17.70
CA ARG A 523 -28.90 14.03 -18.89
C ARG A 523 -30.07 13.93 -19.88
N SER A 524 -29.78 14.26 -21.14
CA SER A 524 -30.72 14.25 -22.27
C SER A 524 -31.50 12.94 -22.36
N MET A 525 -32.78 13.03 -22.73
CA MET A 525 -33.64 11.88 -23.05
C MET A 525 -33.05 10.94 -24.12
N ASN A 526 -32.06 11.41 -24.89
CA ASN A 526 -31.43 10.66 -25.98
C ASN A 526 -30.12 9.93 -25.57
N ASP A 527 -29.74 9.91 -24.28
CA ASP A 527 -28.57 9.16 -23.80
C ASP A 527 -28.94 7.66 -23.62
N PRO A 528 -28.35 6.71 -24.39
CA PRO A 528 -28.80 5.31 -24.46
C PRO A 528 -28.65 4.49 -23.17
N ASN A 529 -28.11 5.07 -22.09
CA ASN A 529 -28.12 4.50 -20.75
C ASN A 529 -28.56 5.57 -19.73
N PRO A 530 -29.87 5.69 -19.43
CA PRO A 530 -30.44 6.76 -18.61
C PRO A 530 -30.25 6.50 -17.11
N THR A 531 -29.10 5.98 -16.69
CA THR A 531 -28.80 5.97 -15.26
C THR A 531 -28.31 7.36 -14.89
N GLY A 532 -29.20 8.20 -14.35
CA GLY A 532 -28.84 9.51 -13.76
C GLY A 532 -27.83 9.43 -12.60
N TRP A 533 -27.19 8.28 -12.35
CA TRP A 533 -26.19 8.04 -11.32
C TRP A 533 -24.77 8.11 -11.89
N SER A 534 -24.07 9.20 -11.61
CA SER A 534 -22.64 9.34 -11.93
C SER A 534 -21.78 8.77 -10.80
N HIS A 535 -20.62 8.23 -11.15
CA HIS A 535 -19.62 7.82 -10.15
C HIS A 535 -19.00 9.07 -9.51
N HIS A 536 -19.01 9.14 -8.19
CA HIS A 536 -18.46 10.27 -7.43
C HIS A 536 -17.11 9.91 -6.78
N SER A 537 -17.07 8.83 -5.97
CA SER A 537 -15.85 8.44 -5.25
C SER A 537 -15.89 6.98 -4.77
N TYR A 538 -14.77 6.50 -4.22
CA TYR A 538 -14.69 5.24 -3.48
C TYR A 538 -14.48 5.50 -1.98
N ILE A 539 -15.13 4.68 -1.15
CA ILE A 539 -14.92 4.62 0.29
C ILE A 539 -14.22 3.28 0.61
N GLN A 540 -13.11 3.37 1.33
CA GLN A 540 -12.23 2.23 1.62
C GLN A 540 -12.19 1.91 3.13
N GLN A 541 -11.45 0.87 3.48
CA GLN A 541 -11.18 0.49 4.88
C GLN A 541 -10.73 1.68 5.73
N GLY A 542 -11.28 1.79 6.94
CA GLY A 542 -10.99 2.86 7.89
C GLY A 542 -11.83 4.12 7.72
N GLN A 543 -12.64 4.20 6.65
CA GLN A 543 -13.51 5.34 6.39
C GLN A 543 -14.96 5.05 6.80
N ILE A 544 -15.75 6.12 6.92
CA ILE A 544 -17.14 6.05 7.39
C ILE A 544 -18.08 6.41 6.25
N ILE A 545 -19.09 5.56 6.04
CA ILE A 545 -20.22 5.82 5.16
C ILE A 545 -21.29 6.58 5.94
N GLY A 546 -21.88 7.60 5.31
CA GLY A 546 -22.98 8.36 5.90
C GLY A 546 -22.57 9.59 6.70
N GLU A 547 -21.32 10.06 6.63
CA GLU A 547 -20.83 11.26 7.34
C GLU A 547 -21.76 12.48 7.14
N ARG A 548 -22.36 12.62 5.95
CA ARG A 548 -23.35 13.66 5.64
C ARG A 548 -24.59 13.65 6.55
N ASN A 549 -24.94 12.52 7.15
CA ASN A 549 -26.09 12.41 8.06
C ASN A 549 -25.87 13.23 9.33
N LEU A 550 -24.61 13.47 9.72
CA LEU A 550 -24.27 14.35 10.84
C LEU A 550 -24.72 15.80 10.60
N LEU A 551 -24.77 16.25 9.33
CA LEU A 551 -25.26 17.58 8.98
C LEU A 551 -26.80 17.67 9.02
N LEU A 552 -27.50 16.54 8.84
CA LEU A 552 -28.97 16.50 8.85
C LEU A 552 -29.53 16.31 10.27
N ALA A 553 -28.82 15.60 11.12
CA ALA A 553 -29.31 15.19 12.44
C ALA A 553 -29.47 16.35 13.45
N GLY A 554 -29.05 17.57 13.09
CA GLY A 554 -29.25 18.80 13.87
C GLY A 554 -30.26 19.80 13.29
N ARG A 555 -30.98 19.47 12.20
CA ARG A 555 -31.97 20.39 11.62
C ARG A 555 -33.33 20.31 12.31
N CYS A 556 -33.93 21.47 12.55
CA CYS A 556 -35.35 21.57 12.89
C CYS A 556 -36.21 21.29 11.65
N SER A 557 -37.28 20.52 11.83
CA SER A 557 -38.25 20.16 10.77
C SER A 557 -39.00 21.36 10.18
N THR A 558 -38.89 22.54 10.81
CA THR A 558 -39.52 23.80 10.40
C THR A 558 -38.72 24.60 9.37
N ASP A 559 -37.45 24.26 9.14
CA ASP A 559 -36.61 24.90 8.12
C ASP A 559 -36.95 24.38 6.71
N LYS A 560 -38.12 24.79 6.19
CA LYS A 560 -38.52 24.59 4.79
C LYS A 560 -37.72 25.51 3.87
N PHE A 561 -36.42 25.25 3.72
CA PHE A 561 -35.55 26.04 2.83
C PHE A 561 -34.91 25.15 1.77
N HIS A 562 -34.80 25.71 0.56
CA HIS A 562 -34.24 25.07 -0.63
C HIS A 562 -32.73 24.83 -0.49
N VAL A 563 -32.34 23.85 0.32
CA VAL A 563 -30.97 23.34 0.34
C VAL A 563 -30.89 22.17 -0.62
N LYS A 564 -30.06 22.29 -1.68
CA LYS A 564 -29.80 21.19 -2.61
C LYS A 564 -29.13 20.06 -1.84
N TRP A 565 -29.86 18.95 -1.64
CA TRP A 565 -29.30 17.76 -1.01
C TRP A 565 -29.10 16.66 -2.06
N PRO A 566 -27.86 16.41 -2.52
CA PRO A 566 -27.62 15.45 -3.58
C PRO A 566 -28.02 14.03 -3.15
N ARG A 567 -28.75 13.34 -4.02
CA ARG A 567 -29.11 11.94 -3.80
C ARG A 567 -27.85 11.10 -4.07
N ILE A 568 -27.36 10.42 -3.04
CA ILE A 568 -26.17 9.57 -3.11
C ILE A 568 -26.57 8.14 -2.80
N ARG A 569 -25.99 7.21 -3.57
CA ARG A 569 -26.12 5.77 -3.44
C ARG A 569 -24.76 5.17 -3.11
N TYR A 570 -24.74 4.28 -2.13
CA TYR A 570 -23.57 3.52 -1.72
C TYR A 570 -23.74 2.07 -2.21
N GLU A 571 -22.80 1.59 -3.01
CA GLU A 571 -22.82 0.25 -3.62
C GLU A 571 -21.54 -0.49 -3.24
N ALA A 572 -21.66 -1.65 -2.61
CA ALA A 572 -20.50 -2.48 -2.29
C ALA A 572 -19.84 -2.99 -3.60
N VAL A 573 -18.53 -2.78 -3.75
CA VAL A 573 -17.77 -3.30 -4.91
C VAL A 573 -17.25 -4.70 -4.62
N THR A 574 -16.73 -4.89 -3.41
CA THR A 574 -16.22 -6.17 -2.91
C THR A 574 -17.11 -6.68 -1.78
N ARG A 575 -16.83 -7.88 -1.25
CA ARG A 575 -17.43 -8.32 0.00
C ARG A 575 -16.96 -7.35 1.09
N MET A 576 -17.91 -6.66 1.73
CA MET A 576 -17.60 -5.66 2.74
C MET A 576 -17.91 -6.20 4.13
N LYS A 577 -17.08 -5.84 5.10
CA LYS A 577 -17.40 -5.97 6.52
C LYS A 577 -17.35 -4.59 7.14
N GLY A 578 -18.31 -4.29 8.00
CA GLY A 578 -18.33 -3.01 8.69
C GLY A 578 -19.25 -3.02 9.89
N ILE A 579 -19.27 -1.90 10.59
CA ILE A 579 -19.94 -1.76 11.88
C ILE A 579 -20.90 -0.58 11.78
N TRP A 580 -22.16 -0.82 12.11
CA TRP A 580 -23.16 0.24 12.21
C TRP A 580 -22.96 1.02 13.49
N VAL A 581 -22.92 2.35 13.38
CA VAL A 581 -22.98 3.24 14.53
C VAL A 581 -24.44 3.54 14.83
N PRO A 582 -24.91 3.23 16.04
CA PRO A 582 -26.28 3.51 16.47
C PRO A 582 -26.65 5.01 16.44
N GLU A 583 -27.94 5.30 16.24
CA GLU A 583 -28.46 6.68 16.16
C GLU A 583 -28.30 7.46 17.47
N ASP A 584 -28.39 6.78 18.63
CA ASP A 584 -28.20 7.38 19.95
C ASP A 584 -26.77 7.91 20.17
N VAL A 585 -25.78 7.26 19.56
CA VAL A 585 -24.39 7.71 19.59
C VAL A 585 -24.24 8.98 18.75
N ILE A 586 -24.89 9.03 17.59
CA ILE A 586 -24.93 10.22 16.72
C ILE A 586 -25.58 11.41 17.46
N ARG A 587 -26.70 11.19 18.16
CA ARG A 587 -27.33 12.26 18.96
C ARG A 587 -26.41 12.80 20.05
N ARG A 588 -25.69 11.92 20.75
CA ARG A 588 -24.68 12.32 21.75
C ARG A 588 -23.54 13.12 21.13
N MET A 589 -23.08 12.75 19.94
CA MET A 589 -22.05 13.53 19.23
C MET A 589 -22.51 14.95 18.91
N ILE A 590 -23.77 15.12 18.50
CA ILE A 590 -24.32 16.43 18.13
C ILE A 590 -24.43 17.36 19.34
N SER A 591 -24.67 16.81 20.53
CA SER A 591 -24.71 17.58 21.78
C SER A 591 -23.34 18.04 22.28
N MET A 592 -22.23 17.60 21.65
CA MET A 592 -20.89 18.05 22.05
C MET A 592 -20.63 19.49 21.60
N ARG A 593 -19.95 20.27 22.43
CA ARG A 593 -19.59 21.67 22.11
C ARG A 593 -18.69 21.76 20.86
N GLU A 594 -17.81 20.79 20.68
CA GLU A 594 -16.87 20.70 19.56
C GLU A 594 -17.53 20.22 18.26
N PHE A 595 -18.82 19.87 18.30
CA PHE A 595 -19.55 19.45 17.11
C PHE A 595 -19.63 20.55 16.05
N ALA A 596 -19.57 21.83 16.46
CA ALA A 596 -19.51 22.96 15.53
C ALA A 596 -18.30 22.87 14.57
N SER A 597 -17.13 22.51 15.09
CA SER A 597 -15.90 22.33 14.28
C SER A 597 -16.04 21.16 13.30
N ILE A 598 -16.61 20.04 13.75
CA ILE A 598 -16.90 18.88 12.90
C ILE A 598 -17.90 19.27 11.78
N ARG A 599 -18.96 19.99 12.15
CA ARG A 599 -20.02 20.42 11.23
C ARG A 599 -19.46 21.37 10.17
N SER A 600 -18.68 22.37 10.56
CA SER A 600 -18.03 23.32 9.66
C SER A 600 -17.14 22.59 8.65
N TYR A 601 -16.27 21.70 9.11
CA TYR A 601 -15.40 20.90 8.25
C TYR A 601 -16.18 20.00 7.25
N LEU A 602 -17.22 19.31 7.73
CA LEU A 602 -18.02 18.44 6.88
C LEU A 602 -18.83 19.23 5.83
N ALA A 603 -19.36 20.40 6.21
CA ALA A 603 -20.09 21.29 5.30
C ALA A 603 -19.18 21.81 4.19
N ASP A 604 -18.00 22.35 4.55
CA ASP A 604 -17.00 22.86 3.63
C ASP A 604 -16.52 21.79 2.63
N ARG A 605 -16.19 20.60 3.16
CA ARG A 605 -15.75 19.45 2.35
C ARG A 605 -16.81 19.00 1.35
N LEU A 606 -18.06 18.86 1.78
CA LEU A 606 -19.15 18.45 0.90
C LEU A 606 -19.48 19.53 -0.13
N GLN A 607 -19.43 20.80 0.26
CA GLN A 607 -19.67 21.92 -0.65
C GLN A 607 -18.61 21.99 -1.75
N THR A 608 -17.34 21.83 -1.40
CA THR A 608 -16.24 21.77 -2.35
C THR A 608 -16.37 20.59 -3.32
N LEU A 609 -16.67 19.38 -2.81
CA LEU A 609 -16.86 18.19 -3.66
C LEU A 609 -18.00 18.36 -4.65
N TRP A 610 -19.11 18.96 -4.21
CA TRP A 610 -20.24 19.23 -5.09
C TRP A 610 -19.90 20.28 -6.14
N MET A 611 -19.31 21.42 -5.76
CA MET A 611 -18.95 22.47 -6.71
C MET A 611 -17.98 21.97 -7.77
N LYS A 612 -16.99 21.17 -7.37
CA LYS A 612 -16.09 20.47 -8.27
C LYS A 612 -16.86 19.60 -9.27
N THR A 613 -17.85 18.84 -8.82
CA THR A 613 -18.66 17.96 -9.69
C THR A 613 -19.50 18.77 -10.68
N GLU A 614 -20.13 19.87 -10.26
CA GLU A 614 -20.92 20.72 -11.14
C GLU A 614 -20.09 21.45 -12.19
N ILE A 615 -18.92 21.99 -11.81
CA ILE A 615 -18.00 22.63 -12.76
C ILE A 615 -17.54 21.63 -13.82
N LYS A 616 -17.17 20.40 -13.41
CA LYS A 616 -16.84 19.33 -14.36
C LYS A 616 -17.98 19.07 -15.35
N HIS A 617 -19.22 19.04 -14.87
CA HIS A 617 -20.39 18.83 -15.73
C HIS A 617 -20.67 20.00 -16.68
N LEU A 618 -20.45 21.23 -16.24
CA LEU A 618 -20.63 22.42 -17.07
C LEU A 618 -19.64 22.45 -18.23
N GLU A 619 -18.36 22.20 -17.95
CA GLU A 619 -17.28 22.45 -18.90
C GLU A 619 -16.96 21.24 -19.80
N ARG A 620 -17.32 19.98 -19.45
CA ARG A 620 -17.09 18.73 -20.22
C ARG A 620 -15.65 18.46 -20.70
N GLN A 621 -14.73 19.42 -20.55
CA GLN A 621 -13.31 19.37 -20.90
C GLN A 621 -12.44 18.96 -19.71
N PHE A 622 -12.94 19.16 -18.49
CA PHE A 622 -12.23 18.83 -17.24
C PHE A 622 -12.71 17.49 -16.67
N ASP A 623 -12.41 16.38 -17.35
CA ASP A 623 -12.72 15.04 -16.81
C ASP A 623 -12.05 14.84 -15.41
N GLU A 624 -10.92 15.49 -15.14
CA GLU A 624 -10.13 15.31 -13.90
C GLU A 624 -9.63 16.62 -13.24
N MET A 625 -10.53 17.52 -12.85
CA MET A 625 -10.17 18.56 -11.86
C MET A 625 -9.79 17.90 -10.51
N ASP A 626 -8.58 18.12 -9.99
CA ASP A 626 -8.14 17.69 -8.65
C ASP A 626 -8.54 18.73 -7.57
N TYR A 627 -8.16 18.51 -6.30
CA TYR A 627 -8.52 19.44 -5.21
C TYR A 627 -7.75 20.76 -5.32
N ASP A 628 -6.47 20.70 -5.66
CA ASP A 628 -5.59 21.87 -5.73
C ASP A 628 -5.97 22.79 -6.92
N SER A 629 -6.30 22.19 -8.07
CA SER A 629 -6.82 22.93 -9.23
C SER A 629 -8.15 23.62 -8.91
N PHE A 630 -9.04 22.95 -8.16
CA PHE A 630 -10.27 23.58 -7.70
C PHE A 630 -9.98 24.75 -6.76
N HIS A 631 -9.03 24.62 -5.83
CA HIS A 631 -8.68 25.71 -4.92
C HIS A 631 -8.10 26.91 -5.65
N ALA A 632 -7.21 26.71 -6.62
CA ALA A 632 -6.67 27.80 -7.46
C ALA A 632 -7.80 28.52 -8.25
N LEU A 633 -8.75 27.72 -8.77
CA LEU A 633 -9.94 28.22 -9.46
C LEU A 633 -10.86 29.01 -8.51
N PHE A 634 -11.08 28.50 -7.31
CA PHE A 634 -11.94 29.12 -6.31
C PHE A 634 -11.31 30.40 -5.76
N GLN A 635 -9.99 30.47 -5.59
CA GLN A 635 -9.30 31.69 -5.19
C GLN A 635 -9.46 32.83 -6.20
N THR A 636 -9.54 32.50 -7.49
CA THR A 636 -9.64 33.49 -8.57
C THR A 636 -11.08 33.86 -8.91
N HIS A 637 -12.02 32.93 -8.79
CA HIS A 637 -13.39 33.08 -9.30
C HIS A 637 -14.49 32.80 -8.25
N GLY A 638 -14.10 32.37 -7.05
CA GLY A 638 -14.99 32.01 -5.96
C GLY A 638 -15.13 33.10 -4.90
N GLN A 639 -16.22 33.01 -4.14
CA GLN A 639 -16.50 33.87 -3.00
C GLN A 639 -16.99 33.01 -1.83
N VAL A 640 -16.45 33.27 -0.64
CA VAL A 640 -16.88 32.66 0.61
C VAL A 640 -17.92 33.55 1.28
N ILE A 641 -19.07 32.98 1.61
CA ILE A 641 -20.23 33.70 2.14
C ILE A 641 -20.36 33.39 3.63
N THR A 642 -20.01 34.35 4.47
CA THR A 642 -20.09 34.22 5.95
C THR A 642 -21.33 34.90 6.53
N LYS A 643 -21.91 35.85 5.80
CA LYS A 643 -23.12 36.60 6.13
C LYS A 643 -23.94 36.80 4.86
N GLU A 644 -25.11 37.41 5.00
CA GLU A 644 -25.91 37.78 3.83
C GLU A 644 -25.13 38.76 2.92
N GLN A 645 -25.01 38.40 1.65
CA GLN A 645 -24.24 39.15 0.64
C GLN A 645 -24.98 39.14 -0.71
N THR A 646 -24.89 40.25 -1.44
CA THR A 646 -25.44 40.38 -2.79
C THR A 646 -24.35 40.15 -3.83
N ILE A 647 -24.58 39.21 -4.74
CA ILE A 647 -23.66 38.82 -5.81
C ILE A 647 -24.25 39.28 -7.15
N LYS A 648 -23.47 40.05 -7.91
CA LYS A 648 -23.82 40.45 -9.28
C LYS A 648 -23.29 39.42 -10.28
N VAL A 649 -24.15 39.00 -11.21
CA VAL A 649 -23.85 38.04 -12.27
C VAL A 649 -24.01 38.74 -13.61
N ASP A 650 -22.93 38.87 -14.38
CA ASP A 650 -22.91 39.56 -15.69
C ASP A 650 -23.52 38.70 -16.82
N ASP A 651 -23.89 39.34 -17.94
CA ASP A 651 -24.60 38.74 -19.11
C ASP A 651 -23.99 37.45 -19.70
N ASN A 652 -22.68 37.23 -19.51
CA ASN A 652 -21.95 36.05 -20.00
C ASN A 652 -21.40 35.20 -18.86
N ARG A 653 -22.01 35.26 -17.67
CA ARG A 653 -21.58 34.52 -16.50
C ARG A 653 -22.69 33.67 -15.91
N VAL A 654 -22.28 32.58 -15.28
CA VAL A 654 -23.12 31.72 -14.46
C VAL A 654 -22.58 31.72 -13.04
N ALA A 655 -23.47 31.94 -12.07
CA ALA A 655 -23.19 31.74 -10.66
C ALA A 655 -23.56 30.31 -10.27
N ILE A 656 -22.58 29.55 -9.79
CA ILE A 656 -22.74 28.21 -9.23
C ILE A 656 -22.79 28.34 -7.71
N ILE A 657 -23.94 28.01 -7.13
CA ILE A 657 -24.21 28.24 -5.70
C ILE A 657 -24.03 26.93 -4.94
N GLY A 658 -23.08 26.90 -4.00
CA GLY A 658 -22.76 25.70 -3.22
C GLY A 658 -23.94 25.16 -2.39
N ILE A 659 -23.95 23.85 -2.13
CA ILE A 659 -25.03 23.16 -1.40
C ILE A 659 -25.30 23.70 0.02
N TRP A 660 -24.35 24.38 0.65
CA TRP A 660 -24.50 24.96 1.99
C TRP A 660 -24.69 26.48 1.97
N THR A 661 -25.07 27.01 0.81
CA THR A 661 -25.43 28.41 0.59
C THR A 661 -26.93 28.51 0.31
N ARG A 662 -27.62 29.36 1.05
CA ARG A 662 -29.03 29.67 0.85
C ARG A 662 -29.19 30.87 -0.09
N ILE A 663 -30.11 30.75 -1.04
CA ILE A 663 -30.58 31.87 -1.86
C ILE A 663 -31.73 32.56 -1.12
N VAL A 664 -31.60 33.86 -0.91
CA VAL A 664 -32.60 34.70 -0.24
C VAL A 664 -33.50 35.37 -1.27
N ARG A 665 -32.90 35.99 -2.30
CA ARG A 665 -33.61 36.72 -3.35
C ARG A 665 -32.84 36.69 -4.67
N VAL A 666 -33.55 36.73 -5.79
CA VAL A 666 -32.99 36.93 -7.15
C VAL A 666 -33.72 38.13 -7.77
N SER A 667 -32.99 39.10 -8.32
CA SER A 667 -33.53 40.41 -8.70
C SER A 667 -34.25 40.48 -10.05
N LYS A 668 -34.04 39.52 -10.97
CA LYS A 668 -34.67 39.51 -12.29
C LYS A 668 -35.41 38.20 -12.55
N GLU A 669 -36.65 38.28 -13.03
CA GLU A 669 -37.46 37.14 -13.49
C GLU A 669 -36.83 36.44 -14.73
N SER A 670 -36.00 37.15 -15.50
CA SER A 670 -35.28 36.61 -16.65
C SER A 670 -34.06 35.76 -16.28
N ALA A 671 -33.69 35.70 -14.99
CA ALA A 671 -32.65 34.79 -14.52
C ALA A 671 -33.19 33.35 -14.55
N LEU A 672 -32.74 32.57 -15.54
CA LEU A 672 -33.05 31.14 -15.63
C LEU A 672 -32.51 30.41 -14.40
N PHE A 673 -33.37 30.23 -13.39
CA PHE A 673 -33.09 29.38 -12.25
C PHE A 673 -33.26 27.92 -12.67
N THR A 674 -32.14 27.31 -13.06
CA THR A 674 -32.14 25.89 -13.41
C THR A 674 -32.37 25.04 -12.17
N ARG A 675 -32.86 23.80 -12.35
CA ARG A 675 -33.00 22.81 -11.26
C ARG A 675 -31.68 22.51 -10.53
N ASN A 676 -30.55 23.00 -11.04
CA ASN A 676 -29.21 22.76 -10.53
C ASN A 676 -28.61 23.89 -9.68
N PHE A 677 -29.39 24.93 -9.30
CA PHE A 677 -28.92 26.08 -8.51
C PHE A 677 -27.89 26.94 -9.24
N HIS A 678 -27.98 26.97 -10.56
CA HIS A 678 -27.24 27.92 -11.38
C HIS A 678 -28.09 29.16 -11.62
N VAL A 679 -27.46 30.33 -11.48
CA VAL A 679 -28.07 31.60 -11.85
C VAL A 679 -27.32 32.17 -13.05
N LEU A 680 -28.01 32.30 -14.17
CA LEU A 680 -27.49 32.91 -15.38
C LEU A 680 -27.64 34.44 -15.30
N GLY A 681 -26.59 35.16 -15.70
CA GLY A 681 -26.65 36.62 -15.78
C GLY A 681 -27.39 37.13 -17.03
N PRO A 682 -27.79 38.41 -17.05
CA PRO A 682 -27.66 39.38 -15.97
C PRO A 682 -28.59 39.11 -14.80
N ALA A 683 -28.07 39.01 -13.57
CA ALA A 683 -28.88 38.84 -12.37
C ALA A 683 -28.15 39.36 -11.12
N GLU A 684 -28.90 39.80 -10.11
CA GLU A 684 -28.36 39.98 -8.75
C GLU A 684 -28.98 38.93 -7.84
N VAL A 685 -28.12 38.20 -7.11
CA VAL A 685 -28.52 37.11 -6.22
C VAL A 685 -28.09 37.46 -4.81
N VAL A 686 -29.04 37.48 -3.88
CA VAL A 686 -28.76 37.63 -2.45
C VAL A 686 -28.62 36.22 -1.87
N VAL A 687 -27.45 35.95 -1.28
CA VAL A 687 -27.11 34.65 -0.69
C VAL A 687 -26.69 34.79 0.77
N ARG A 688 -26.93 33.77 1.57
CA ARG A 688 -26.46 33.67 2.97
C ARG A 688 -26.08 32.22 3.31
N PRO A 689 -25.21 31.96 4.31
CA PRO A 689 -24.94 30.59 4.74
C PRO A 689 -26.20 29.93 5.34
N VAL A 690 -26.24 28.60 5.35
CA VAL A 690 -27.37 27.83 5.91
C VAL A 690 -27.46 27.94 7.44
N ASP A 691 -26.32 28.04 8.12
CA ASP A 691 -26.18 28.14 9.58
C ASP A 691 -25.05 29.13 9.91
N GLU A 692 -25.13 29.83 11.04
CA GLU A 692 -24.13 30.79 11.54
C GLU A 692 -22.78 30.14 11.79
N HIS A 693 -22.75 28.83 12.05
CA HIS A 693 -21.54 28.05 12.26
C HIS A 693 -20.89 27.53 10.97
N THR A 694 -21.44 27.88 9.80
CA THR A 694 -20.99 27.36 8.51
C THR A 694 -20.77 28.47 7.49
N THR A 695 -19.91 28.20 6.52
CA THR A 695 -19.67 29.09 5.39
C THR A 695 -20.46 28.62 4.17
N GLY A 696 -20.92 29.58 3.37
CA GLY A 696 -21.40 29.33 2.02
C GLY A 696 -20.29 29.54 0.99
N MET A 697 -20.46 28.99 -0.19
CA MET A 697 -19.58 29.17 -1.34
C MET A 697 -20.39 29.52 -2.59
N VAL A 698 -19.85 30.42 -3.41
CA VAL A 698 -20.36 30.74 -4.75
C VAL A 698 -19.17 30.84 -5.70
N VAL A 699 -19.30 30.32 -6.92
CA VAL A 699 -18.30 30.45 -7.99
C VAL A 699 -18.94 31.11 -9.20
N LEU A 700 -18.29 32.16 -9.72
CA LEU A 700 -18.68 32.85 -10.94
C LEU A 700 -17.86 32.33 -12.12
N ARG A 701 -18.53 31.88 -13.17
CA ARG A 701 -17.88 31.29 -14.35
C ARG A 701 -18.36 31.95 -15.62
N ARG A 702 -17.48 32.11 -16.60
CA ARG A 702 -17.89 32.52 -17.95
C ARG A 702 -18.73 31.39 -18.57
N TYR A 703 -19.85 31.75 -19.16
CA TYR A 703 -20.75 30.83 -19.85
C TYR A 703 -21.00 31.36 -21.25
N THR A 704 -20.50 30.65 -22.26
CA THR A 704 -20.84 30.89 -23.67
C THR A 704 -21.91 29.86 -24.07
N PRO A 705 -23.17 30.28 -24.30
CA PRO A 705 -24.20 29.36 -24.71
C PRO A 705 -23.88 28.82 -26.10
N SER A 706 -23.72 27.51 -26.25
CA SER A 706 -23.92 26.91 -27.58
C SER A 706 -25.40 26.97 -27.92
N THR A 707 -25.75 27.26 -29.18
CA THR A 707 -27.13 27.46 -29.66
C THR A 707 -28.08 26.33 -29.25
N LYS A 708 -27.63 25.07 -29.28
CA LYS A 708 -28.39 23.90 -28.80
C LYS A 708 -28.61 23.83 -27.27
N ARG A 709 -27.73 24.42 -26.46
CA ARG A 709 -27.81 24.40 -24.98
C ARG A 709 -28.72 25.51 -24.47
N LYS A 710 -28.82 26.62 -25.20
CA LYS A 710 -29.74 27.72 -24.90
C LYS A 710 -31.20 27.23 -25.01
N GLU A 711 -31.54 26.54 -26.08
CA GLU A 711 -32.86 25.93 -26.29
C GLU A 711 -33.19 24.84 -25.24
N ALA A 712 -32.22 23.99 -24.88
CA ALA A 712 -32.43 22.94 -23.87
C ALA A 712 -32.66 23.52 -22.46
N ILE A 713 -31.93 24.58 -22.07
CA ILE A 713 -32.08 25.22 -20.76
C ILE A 713 -33.33 26.11 -20.72
N GLU A 714 -33.68 26.79 -21.82
CA GLU A 714 -34.94 27.52 -21.96
C GLU A 714 -36.16 26.59 -21.92
N SER A 715 -36.01 25.32 -22.34
CA SER A 715 -37.04 24.28 -22.20
C SER A 715 -37.20 23.75 -20.76
N GLU A 716 -36.17 23.90 -19.91
CA GLU A 716 -36.19 23.54 -18.48
C GLU A 716 -36.82 24.65 -17.61
N LYS A 717 -38.00 25.18 -18.00
CA LYS A 717 -38.72 26.18 -17.20
C LYS A 717 -38.86 25.74 -15.73
N SER A 718 -38.63 26.71 -14.84
CA SER A 718 -38.56 26.56 -13.39
C SER A 718 -39.82 25.93 -12.79
N VAL A 719 -39.65 24.97 -11.87
CA VAL A 719 -40.76 24.35 -11.08
C VAL A 719 -40.73 24.81 -9.62
N ILE A 720 -39.94 25.84 -9.31
CA ILE A 720 -39.83 26.37 -7.95
C ILE A 720 -40.32 27.81 -7.97
N SER A 721 -41.57 28.01 -7.56
CA SER A 721 -42.13 29.31 -7.21
C SER A 721 -41.43 29.80 -5.94
N ILE A 722 -40.31 30.49 -6.09
CA ILE A 722 -39.78 31.33 -5.02
C ILE A 722 -40.73 32.53 -4.99
N SER A 723 -41.39 32.78 -3.84
CA SER A 723 -42.20 33.98 -3.65
C SER A 723 -41.29 35.19 -3.84
N ILE A 724 -41.40 35.82 -5.00
CA ILE A 724 -40.77 37.09 -5.30
C ILE A 724 -41.43 38.08 -4.35
N ALA A 725 -40.68 38.58 -3.37
CA ALA A 725 -41.13 39.72 -2.58
C ALA A 725 -41.16 40.92 -3.53
N THR A 726 -42.32 41.13 -4.15
CA THR A 726 -42.65 42.35 -4.87
C THR A 726 -42.56 43.50 -3.88
N HIS A 727 -41.94 44.58 -4.33
CA HIS A 727 -41.63 45.77 -3.57
C HIS A 727 -42.92 46.59 -3.32
N GLU A 728 -43.89 46.05 -2.59
CA GLU A 728 -45.10 46.77 -2.16
C GLU A 728 -45.51 46.34 -0.74
N ASP A 729 -44.72 46.74 0.25
CA ASP A 729 -45.20 46.93 1.62
C ASP A 729 -44.63 48.27 2.11
N LYS A 730 -45.14 49.35 1.52
CA LYS A 730 -45.14 50.68 2.13
C LYS A 730 -46.59 51.16 2.17
N LYS A 731 -47.03 51.50 3.38
CA LYS A 731 -48.37 51.93 3.85
C LYS A 731 -49.24 50.75 4.30
N VAL A 732 -49.76 50.70 5.53
CA VAL A 732 -50.35 51.78 6.33
C VAL A 732 -50.09 51.52 7.83
N GLU A 733 -49.23 52.31 8.46
CA GLU A 733 -49.52 52.78 9.83
C GLU A 733 -50.47 53.95 9.66
N ASN A 734 -51.69 53.83 10.17
CA ASN A 734 -52.52 54.93 10.63
C ASN A 734 -53.69 54.38 11.46
N ASN A 735 -53.75 54.90 12.69
CA ASN A 735 -54.71 54.74 13.79
C ASN A 735 -54.61 53.49 14.66
#